data_AF-A0A318XKM4-F1
#
_entry.id   AF-A0A318XKM4-F1
#
_cell.length_a   1.000
_cell.length_b   1.000
_cell.length_c   1.000
_cell.angle_alpha   90.00
_cell.angle_beta   90.00
_cell.angle_gamma   90.00
#
_symmetry.space_group_name_H-M   'P 1'
#
loop_
_entity.id
_entity.type
_entity.pdbx_description
1 polymer ?
#
loop_
_entity_poly.entity_id
_entity_poly.type
_entity_poly.pdbx_seq_one_letter_code
_entity_poly.pdbx_strand_id
1 'polypeptide(L)'
;MRKVKNAVNKILAAVVAAAVISALVPQPQTLAASTYNYGEALQKSIMFYEFQRSGALPDDQRDNWRGDSGLKDGSDVGLDLTGGWYDAGDHVKFNLPMSYTSTMLAWSLYEDKEAYDKSGQTKYIMDDIKWANDYFIKCHPSANVYYYQVGNGTVDHAWWGAAEVMQMDRPAYKLDSSNPGTAVSAETAASLASASIVFKESNPTYSATCLKHAKELFAFADATRSDTGYQKAAANFYSSGAYWDELSWAATWIYLATGDTAYLDKAESYVEKWGREQQSETIAYKWGQCWDDVHYGAELLLARITKKPIYVESIERHLDYWTTGVDGQRITYTPKGLAWLFQWGSLRHATTTAFLAGIWAEWEGCTPSKVSTYNDFLKSQVDYALGSTGRSFVVGFGTNSPQHPHHRTAHGSWTDQMTSPSYHRHTIYGALVGGPDSKDGYTDEIDNYVNNEIACDYNAGFTGALAKLYDQYGGNPISNLNAIEKITNDEVTIKASLNSTGPTYTEIKAIVYNQTGWPARVTDKLSFKYFMDLSEIVEANIDPLSLVTKINYSEGSKTTISKILPWDTAKNIYYVNIDLTGENIYPGGQSACRREVQFRISASEGTSYWDSSNDFSYKGLKAGSTVELTQYIPVYDNGVKVYGTEPEGGTGTEDILYGDINGDKGIDALDLAALKKYLLDNSVTIDAKAADTYKDGNIDSLDFATLKKYLLGTTTELPVAG
;
A
#
# COMPACT_ATOMS: atom_id res chain seq x y z
N MET A 1 19.06 51.44 60.89
CA MET A 1 18.64 51.84 59.52
C MET A 1 19.60 51.41 58.40
N ARG A 2 20.93 51.29 58.59
CA ARG A 2 21.89 50.97 57.51
C ARG A 2 21.87 49.50 57.02
N LYS A 3 21.50 48.53 57.88
CA LYS A 3 21.43 47.11 57.51
C LYS A 3 20.20 46.75 56.66
N VAL A 4 19.09 47.47 56.80
CA VAL A 4 17.85 47.21 56.02
C VAL A 4 18.00 47.71 54.57
N LYS A 5 18.66 48.85 54.36
CA LYS A 5 18.90 49.41 53.02
C LYS A 5 19.77 48.50 52.14
N ASN A 6 20.76 47.82 52.72
CA ASN A 6 21.62 46.90 51.97
C ASN A 6 20.93 45.57 51.63
N ALA A 7 19.97 45.11 52.43
CA ALA A 7 19.17 43.93 52.12
C ALA A 7 18.19 44.22 50.97
N VAL A 8 17.54 45.38 51.00
CA VAL A 8 16.60 45.80 49.94
C VAL A 8 17.31 45.99 48.60
N ASN A 9 18.50 46.60 48.58
CA ASN A 9 19.24 46.77 47.33
C ASN A 9 19.78 45.45 46.74
N LYS A 10 20.11 44.46 47.57
CA LYS A 10 20.51 43.12 47.10
C LYS A 10 19.33 42.32 46.54
N ILE A 11 18.16 42.46 47.15
CA ILE A 11 16.92 41.85 46.64
C ILE A 11 16.51 42.50 45.33
N LEU A 12 16.59 43.83 45.22
CA LEU A 12 16.26 44.54 43.98
C LEU A 12 17.23 44.18 42.84
N ALA A 13 18.52 44.06 43.11
CA ALA A 13 19.51 43.62 42.12
C ALA A 13 19.31 42.16 41.69
N ALA A 14 18.93 41.27 42.62
CA ALA A 14 18.61 39.87 42.30
C ALA A 14 17.32 39.73 41.49
N VAL A 15 16.29 40.55 41.76
CA VAL A 15 15.04 40.56 41.00
C VAL A 15 15.25 41.12 39.59
N VAL A 16 16.08 42.17 39.43
CA VAL A 16 16.43 42.70 38.11
C VAL A 16 17.30 41.72 37.32
N ALA A 17 18.27 41.04 37.95
CA ALA A 17 19.07 40.02 37.30
C ALA A 17 18.23 38.79 36.89
N ALA A 18 17.28 38.36 37.73
CA ALA A 18 16.34 37.28 37.39
C ALA A 18 15.40 37.67 36.23
N ALA A 19 14.94 38.93 36.19
CA ALA A 19 14.09 39.44 35.11
C ALA A 19 14.83 39.53 33.75
N VAL A 20 16.12 39.87 33.77
CA VAL A 20 16.96 39.92 32.54
C VAL A 20 17.33 38.52 32.05
N ILE A 21 17.52 37.54 32.96
CA ILE A 21 17.78 36.14 32.58
C ILE A 21 16.50 35.47 32.03
N SER A 22 15.31 35.80 32.53
CA SER A 22 14.04 35.31 31.95
C SER A 22 13.71 35.89 30.56
N ALA A 23 14.34 37.00 30.17
CA ALA A 23 14.22 37.58 28.81
C ALA A 23 15.24 36.97 27.82
N LEU A 24 16.20 36.17 28.31
CA LEU A 24 17.20 35.44 27.51
C LEU A 24 16.86 33.95 27.36
N VAL A 25 15.78 33.47 27.98
CA VAL A 25 15.23 32.15 27.68
C VAL A 25 14.45 32.27 26.36
N PRO A 26 14.78 31.48 25.33
CA PRO A 26 13.95 31.40 24.13
C PRO A 26 12.52 31.09 24.59
N GLN A 27 11.58 32.01 24.36
CA GLN A 27 10.19 31.64 24.53
C GLN A 27 9.89 30.54 23.51
N PRO A 28 9.15 29.48 23.88
CA PRO A 28 8.63 28.57 22.87
C PRO A 28 7.91 29.42 21.84
N GLN A 29 8.39 29.41 20.61
CA GLN A 29 7.70 30.06 19.50
C GLN A 29 6.28 29.50 19.53
N THR A 30 5.30 30.36 19.80
CA THR A 30 3.92 30.05 19.52
C THR A 30 3.82 29.87 18.01
N LEU A 31 3.95 28.62 17.54
CA LEU A 31 3.71 28.25 16.15
C LEU A 31 2.35 28.82 15.77
N ALA A 32 2.31 29.65 14.74
CA ALA A 32 1.04 30.10 14.18
C ALA A 32 0.26 28.85 13.78
N ALA A 33 -1.01 28.74 14.19
CA ALA A 33 -1.84 27.62 13.76
C ALA A 33 -1.84 27.57 12.23
N SER A 34 -1.28 26.51 11.66
CA SER A 34 -1.26 26.32 10.21
C SER A 34 -2.68 26.15 9.70
N THR A 35 -2.97 26.68 8.51
CA THR A 35 -4.28 26.49 7.88
C THR A 35 -4.53 25.02 7.50
N TYR A 36 -3.47 24.23 7.33
CA TYR A 36 -3.50 22.80 7.02
C TYR A 36 -2.60 22.01 7.99
N ASN A 37 -3.01 20.81 8.37
CA ASN A 37 -2.25 19.96 9.27
C ASN A 37 -1.11 19.23 8.52
N TYR A 38 0.07 19.85 8.44
CA TYR A 38 1.21 19.28 7.71
C TYR A 38 1.71 17.96 8.31
N GLY A 39 1.63 17.77 9.63
CA GLY A 39 2.03 16.52 10.27
C GLY A 39 1.12 15.34 9.92
N GLU A 40 -0.20 15.55 9.83
CA GLU A 40 -1.12 14.52 9.33
C GLU A 40 -0.88 14.21 7.84
N ALA A 41 -0.67 15.25 7.02
CA ALA A 41 -0.36 15.06 5.60
C ALA A 41 0.95 14.28 5.41
N LEU A 42 2.00 14.60 6.18
CA LEU A 42 3.28 13.89 6.18
C LEU A 42 3.10 12.42 6.56
N GLN A 43 2.40 12.17 7.68
CA GLN A 43 2.12 10.81 8.15
C GLN A 43 1.40 9.97 7.10
N LYS A 44 0.39 10.54 6.42
CA LYS A 44 -0.35 9.86 5.36
C LYS A 44 0.50 9.67 4.10
N SER A 45 1.29 10.67 3.70
CA SER A 45 2.18 10.57 2.53
C SER A 45 3.22 9.47 2.69
N ILE A 46 3.70 9.22 3.91
CA ILE A 46 4.57 8.06 4.21
C ILE A 46 3.76 6.76 4.13
N MET A 47 2.58 6.72 4.76
CA MET A 47 1.69 5.55 4.74
C MET A 47 1.32 5.10 3.31
N PHE A 48 1.24 6.03 2.34
CA PHE A 48 1.03 5.71 0.93
C PHE A 48 2.01 4.66 0.40
N TYR A 49 3.31 4.75 0.75
CA TYR A 49 4.31 3.80 0.29
C TYR A 49 4.12 2.39 0.86
N GLU A 50 3.48 2.26 2.02
CA GLU A 50 3.08 0.97 2.59
C GLU A 50 2.04 0.28 1.69
N PHE A 51 1.10 1.05 1.16
CA PHE A 51 0.09 0.57 0.22
C PHE A 51 0.62 0.24 -1.17
N GLN A 52 1.84 0.66 -1.50
CA GLN A 52 2.51 0.29 -2.76
C GLN A 52 3.37 -0.96 -2.63
N ARG A 53 3.58 -1.53 -1.43
CA ARG A 53 4.51 -2.66 -1.21
C ARG A 53 4.13 -3.90 -2.03
N SER A 54 5.08 -4.49 -2.74
CA SER A 54 4.98 -5.82 -3.37
C SER A 54 5.80 -6.85 -2.58
N GLY A 55 5.53 -8.15 -2.72
CA GLY A 55 6.19 -9.22 -1.98
C GLY A 55 5.36 -9.72 -0.79
N ALA A 56 6.03 -10.45 0.10
CA ALA A 56 5.45 -10.87 1.38
C ALA A 56 5.45 -9.69 2.36
N LEU A 57 4.28 -9.30 2.86
CA LEU A 57 4.13 -8.13 3.71
C LEU A 57 4.52 -8.44 5.16
N PRO A 58 5.00 -7.44 5.93
CA PRO A 58 5.41 -7.67 7.30
C PRO A 58 4.20 -7.82 8.24
N ASP A 59 4.36 -8.62 9.30
CA ASP A 59 3.31 -8.86 10.31
C ASP A 59 2.86 -7.58 11.05
N ASP A 60 3.70 -6.54 11.09
CA ASP A 60 3.39 -5.24 11.70
C ASP A 60 2.71 -4.25 10.75
N GLN A 61 2.18 -4.73 9.61
CA GLN A 61 1.36 -3.91 8.72
C GLN A 61 0.18 -3.29 9.47
N ARG A 62 -0.14 -2.05 9.11
CA ARG A 62 -1.18 -1.25 9.77
C ARG A 62 -2.40 -1.03 8.87
N ASP A 63 -2.66 -1.98 7.98
CA ASP A 63 -3.85 -2.05 7.13
C ASP A 63 -4.35 -3.51 7.03
N ASN A 64 -5.57 -3.69 6.54
CA ASN A 64 -6.20 -5.00 6.41
C ASN A 64 -6.66 -5.32 4.99
N TRP A 65 -6.19 -4.58 3.99
CA TRP A 65 -6.64 -4.73 2.60
C TRP A 65 -5.52 -4.99 1.60
N ARG A 66 -4.27 -4.73 1.97
CA ARG A 66 -3.10 -5.26 1.30
C ARG A 66 -2.77 -6.65 1.84
N GLY A 67 -2.42 -7.54 0.93
CA GLY A 67 -1.86 -8.85 1.23
C GLY A 67 -0.61 -9.13 0.42
N ASP A 68 -0.05 -10.32 0.66
CA ASP A 68 1.08 -10.85 -0.10
C ASP A 68 0.77 -10.85 -1.60
N SER A 69 1.70 -10.33 -2.40
CA SER A 69 1.54 -10.25 -3.86
C SER A 69 2.89 -10.34 -4.57
N GLY A 70 2.90 -10.70 -5.85
CA GLY A 70 4.17 -10.80 -6.61
C GLY A 70 5.15 -11.83 -6.04
N LEU A 71 4.67 -12.85 -5.31
CA LEU A 71 5.51 -13.81 -4.57
C LEU A 71 6.42 -14.69 -5.46
N LYS A 72 6.24 -14.63 -6.78
CA LYS A 72 7.05 -15.36 -7.76
C LYS A 72 7.95 -14.45 -8.59
N ASP A 73 8.04 -13.17 -8.26
CA ASP A 73 8.89 -12.20 -8.95
C ASP A 73 10.35 -12.69 -8.96
N GLY A 74 10.93 -12.85 -10.15
CA GLY A 74 12.29 -13.36 -10.36
C GLY A 74 12.40 -14.88 -10.54
N SER A 75 11.33 -15.64 -10.35
CA SER A 75 11.36 -17.11 -10.51
C SER A 75 11.68 -17.55 -11.94
N ASP A 76 11.35 -16.74 -12.95
CA ASP A 76 11.66 -16.94 -14.37
C ASP A 76 13.17 -16.89 -14.67
N VAL A 77 13.94 -16.26 -13.79
CA VAL A 77 15.40 -16.14 -13.88
C VAL A 77 16.13 -16.81 -12.72
N GLY A 78 15.41 -17.52 -11.84
CA GLY A 78 15.98 -18.26 -10.72
C GLY A 78 16.51 -17.39 -9.57
N LEU A 79 15.94 -16.19 -9.38
CA LEU A 79 16.28 -15.27 -8.30
C LEU A 79 15.04 -14.93 -7.46
N ASP A 80 15.26 -14.53 -6.20
CA ASP A 80 14.25 -13.83 -5.43
C ASP A 80 14.29 -12.34 -5.78
N LEU A 81 13.29 -11.87 -6.54
CA LEU A 81 13.08 -10.45 -6.82
C LEU A 81 11.77 -9.95 -6.17
N THR A 82 11.28 -10.61 -5.12
CA THR A 82 10.13 -10.14 -4.33
C THR A 82 10.50 -8.91 -3.49
N GLY A 83 9.51 -8.08 -3.13
CA GLY A 83 9.73 -6.80 -2.46
C GLY A 83 9.55 -5.60 -3.40
N GLY A 84 9.95 -4.43 -2.92
CA GLY A 84 9.87 -3.17 -3.65
C GLY A 84 8.45 -2.62 -3.71
N TRP A 85 8.24 -1.57 -4.50
CA TRP A 85 6.94 -0.93 -4.68
C TRP A 85 6.37 -1.17 -6.07
N TYR A 86 5.06 -1.31 -6.16
CA TYR A 86 4.35 -1.05 -7.41
C TYR A 86 4.42 0.44 -7.73
N ASP A 87 4.58 0.75 -9.01
CA ASP A 87 4.93 2.11 -9.44
C ASP A 87 3.81 3.13 -9.20
N ALA A 88 2.62 2.84 -9.74
CA ALA A 88 1.49 3.76 -9.77
C ALA A 88 0.18 3.04 -9.41
N GLY A 89 -0.87 3.25 -10.22
CA GLY A 89 -2.10 2.46 -10.21
C GLY A 89 -1.98 1.03 -10.72
N ASP A 90 -0.81 0.64 -11.21
CA ASP A 90 -0.47 -0.63 -11.85
C ASP A 90 0.33 -1.55 -10.92
N HIS A 91 0.81 -2.68 -11.45
CA HIS A 91 1.60 -3.64 -10.66
C HIS A 91 2.99 -3.91 -11.25
N VAL A 92 3.45 -3.10 -12.21
CA VAL A 92 4.84 -3.17 -12.67
C VAL A 92 5.75 -2.54 -11.63
N LYS A 93 6.94 -3.14 -11.45
CA LYS A 93 8.01 -2.57 -10.63
C LYS A 93 9.02 -1.88 -11.53
N PHE A 94 8.84 -0.60 -11.81
CA PHE A 94 9.80 0.21 -12.59
C PHE A 94 10.89 0.79 -11.67
N ASN A 95 12.15 0.37 -11.86
CA ASN A 95 13.17 0.68 -10.84
C ASN A 95 13.72 2.12 -10.97
N LEU A 96 13.61 2.78 -12.12
CA LEU A 96 14.03 4.18 -12.26
C LEU A 96 13.20 5.11 -11.36
N PRO A 97 11.86 5.20 -11.50
CA PRO A 97 11.03 6.01 -10.59
C PRO A 97 11.04 5.50 -9.15
N MET A 98 11.15 4.18 -8.92
CA MET A 98 11.24 3.62 -7.56
C MET A 98 12.52 4.04 -6.84
N SER A 99 13.67 3.97 -7.53
CA SER A 99 14.95 4.38 -6.95
C SER A 99 14.99 5.88 -6.74
N TYR A 100 14.55 6.69 -7.72
CA TYR A 100 14.34 8.14 -7.55
C TYR A 100 13.53 8.46 -6.29
N THR A 101 12.38 7.80 -6.12
CA THR A 101 11.50 7.99 -4.97
C THR A 101 12.26 7.76 -3.67
N SER A 102 12.91 6.61 -3.54
CA SER A 102 13.67 6.28 -2.33
C SER A 102 14.86 7.22 -2.08
N THR A 103 15.54 7.72 -3.12
CA THR A 103 16.59 8.74 -2.98
C THR A 103 16.01 10.05 -2.44
N MET A 104 14.85 10.50 -2.95
CA MET A 104 14.19 11.72 -2.49
C MET A 104 13.68 11.61 -1.04
N LEU A 105 13.15 10.45 -0.64
CA LEU A 105 12.76 10.18 0.75
C LEU A 105 13.97 10.20 1.69
N ALA A 106 15.06 9.53 1.31
CA ALA A 106 16.31 9.56 2.06
C ALA A 106 16.92 10.96 2.11
N TRP A 107 16.81 11.75 1.03
CA TRP A 107 17.23 13.15 1.01
C TRP A 107 16.43 13.97 2.01
N SER A 108 15.10 13.85 2.02
CA SER A 108 14.30 14.55 3.02
C SER A 108 14.67 14.17 4.45
N LEU A 109 14.85 12.89 4.74
CA LEU A 109 15.28 12.45 6.07
C LEU A 109 16.69 12.95 6.43
N TYR A 110 17.58 13.08 5.45
CA TYR A 110 18.91 13.67 5.61
C TYR A 110 18.85 15.15 5.97
N GLU A 111 17.97 15.93 5.33
CA GLU A 111 17.83 17.37 5.62
C GLU A 111 17.06 17.63 6.92
N ASP A 112 15.96 16.92 7.16
CA ASP A 112 14.93 17.29 8.14
C ASP A 112 14.67 16.18 9.18
N LYS A 113 15.70 15.45 9.60
CA LYS A 113 15.54 14.35 10.59
C LYS A 113 14.75 14.77 11.84
N GLU A 114 14.97 15.99 12.33
CA GLU A 114 14.24 16.50 13.49
C GLU A 114 12.73 16.62 13.24
N ALA A 115 12.31 16.96 12.02
CA ALA A 115 10.89 17.03 11.64
C ALA A 115 10.24 15.64 11.73
N TYR A 116 10.94 14.62 11.23
CA TYR A 116 10.50 13.23 11.33
C TYR A 116 10.47 12.72 12.78
N ASP A 117 11.46 13.10 13.59
CA ASP A 117 11.51 12.71 15.00
C ASP A 117 10.37 13.37 15.79
N LYS A 118 10.14 14.67 15.61
CA LYS A 118 9.06 15.44 16.26
C LYS A 118 7.67 14.95 15.84
N SER A 119 7.48 14.60 14.57
CA SER A 119 6.22 14.06 14.06
C SER A 119 6.02 12.56 14.39
N GLY A 120 7.04 11.89 14.93
CA GLY A 120 7.00 10.45 15.20
C GLY A 120 6.98 9.59 13.93
N GLN A 121 7.42 10.13 12.78
CA GLN A 121 7.39 9.45 11.50
C GLN A 121 8.71 8.81 11.08
N THR A 122 9.80 9.02 11.84
CA THR A 122 11.14 8.46 11.54
C THR A 122 11.13 6.96 11.29
N LYS A 123 10.42 6.17 12.12
CA LYS A 123 10.34 4.71 11.93
C LYS A 123 9.73 4.36 10.55
N TYR A 124 8.59 4.95 10.23
CA TYR A 124 7.84 4.61 9.01
C TYR A 124 8.61 4.99 7.74
N ILE A 125 9.18 6.21 7.66
CA ILE A 125 9.98 6.59 6.49
C ILE A 125 11.25 5.76 6.36
N MET A 126 11.90 5.38 7.47
CA MET A 126 13.04 4.48 7.43
C MET A 126 12.63 3.07 6.97
N ASP A 127 11.50 2.54 7.46
CA ASP A 127 10.97 1.24 7.03
C ASP A 127 10.67 1.25 5.52
N ASP A 128 10.12 2.34 4.98
CA ASP A 128 9.88 2.51 3.54
C ASP A 128 11.18 2.62 2.72
N ILE A 129 12.14 3.46 3.14
CA ILE A 129 13.46 3.54 2.48
C ILE A 129 14.12 2.16 2.46
N LYS A 130 14.05 1.42 3.59
CA LYS A 130 14.60 0.07 3.68
C LYS A 130 13.87 -0.91 2.76
N TRP A 131 12.55 -0.83 2.65
CA TRP A 131 11.75 -1.71 1.80
C TRP A 131 12.18 -1.68 0.33
N ALA A 132 12.36 -0.47 -0.23
CA ALA A 132 12.86 -0.30 -1.59
C ALA A 132 14.32 -0.75 -1.73
N ASN A 133 15.18 -0.38 -0.77
CA ASN A 133 16.61 -0.68 -0.85
C ASN A 133 16.95 -2.17 -0.63
N ASP A 134 16.17 -2.89 0.19
CA ASP A 134 16.26 -4.35 0.30
C ASP A 134 15.97 -5.01 -1.06
N TYR A 135 14.97 -4.51 -1.78
CA TYR A 135 14.65 -4.98 -3.14
C TYR A 135 15.76 -4.63 -4.13
N PHE A 136 16.33 -3.42 -4.10
CA PHE A 136 17.46 -3.07 -4.99
C PHE A 136 18.71 -3.93 -4.74
N ILE A 137 18.98 -4.31 -3.49
CA ILE A 137 20.05 -5.24 -3.14
C ILE A 137 19.78 -6.61 -3.78
N LYS A 138 18.54 -7.14 -3.74
CA LYS A 138 18.15 -8.38 -4.43
C LYS A 138 18.32 -8.28 -5.95
N CYS A 139 17.96 -7.14 -6.53
CA CYS A 139 18.11 -6.86 -7.96
C CYS A 139 19.55 -6.74 -8.44
N HIS A 140 20.53 -6.58 -7.54
CA HIS A 140 21.95 -6.49 -7.88
C HIS A 140 22.73 -7.73 -7.40
N PRO A 141 22.55 -8.91 -8.04
CA PRO A 141 23.16 -10.17 -7.60
C PRO A 141 24.67 -10.23 -7.83
N SER A 142 25.22 -9.38 -8.70
CA SER A 142 26.65 -9.29 -8.98
C SER A 142 27.00 -7.92 -9.57
N ALA A 143 28.25 -7.48 -9.43
CA ALA A 143 28.71 -6.12 -9.70
C ALA A 143 28.31 -5.48 -11.05
N ASN A 144 28.09 -6.26 -12.11
CA ASN A 144 27.74 -5.77 -13.45
C ASN A 144 26.41 -6.36 -13.96
N VAL A 145 25.52 -6.77 -13.06
CA VAL A 145 24.19 -7.28 -13.39
C VAL A 145 23.17 -6.60 -12.49
N TYR A 146 22.18 -5.94 -13.10
CA TYR A 146 21.12 -5.28 -12.37
C TYR A 146 19.74 -5.55 -12.98
N TYR A 147 18.80 -6.04 -12.19
CA TYR A 147 17.41 -6.20 -12.58
C TYR A 147 16.67 -4.88 -12.36
N TYR A 148 16.14 -4.30 -13.43
CA TYR A 148 15.58 -2.95 -13.40
C TYR A 148 14.06 -2.92 -13.54
N GLN A 149 13.44 -4.07 -13.84
CA GLN A 149 12.01 -4.17 -14.00
C GLN A 149 11.52 -5.59 -13.74
N VAL A 150 10.39 -5.71 -13.03
CA VAL A 150 9.62 -6.95 -12.94
C VAL A 150 8.17 -6.66 -13.35
N GLY A 151 7.65 -7.45 -14.28
CA GLY A 151 6.36 -7.22 -14.92
C GLY A 151 6.49 -6.59 -16.31
N ASN A 152 5.57 -6.92 -17.20
CA ASN A 152 5.47 -6.32 -18.53
C ASN A 152 4.31 -5.32 -18.55
N GLY A 153 4.57 -4.05 -18.78
CA GLY A 153 3.53 -3.01 -18.68
C GLY A 153 2.32 -3.23 -19.60
N THR A 154 2.49 -3.75 -20.81
CA THR A 154 1.33 -4.02 -21.68
C THR A 154 0.44 -5.14 -21.13
N VAL A 155 1.03 -6.21 -20.60
CA VAL A 155 0.27 -7.35 -20.06
C VAL A 155 -0.36 -6.99 -18.71
N ASP A 156 0.39 -6.28 -17.87
CA ASP A 156 -0.06 -5.77 -16.57
C ASP A 156 -1.25 -4.81 -16.75
N HIS A 157 -1.10 -3.84 -17.68
CA HIS A 157 -2.11 -2.80 -17.88
C HIS A 157 -3.38 -3.30 -18.57
N ALA A 158 -3.34 -4.49 -19.18
CA ALA A 158 -4.49 -5.13 -19.81
C ALA A 158 -5.48 -5.77 -18.81
N TRP A 159 -5.16 -5.75 -17.51
CA TRP A 159 -5.98 -6.31 -16.45
C TRP A 159 -6.23 -5.30 -15.31
N TRP A 160 -7.42 -5.35 -14.71
CA TRP A 160 -7.85 -4.44 -13.64
C TRP A 160 -8.41 -5.20 -12.44
N GLY A 161 -7.55 -5.57 -11.49
CA GLY A 161 -7.93 -6.21 -10.23
C GLY A 161 -6.86 -6.03 -9.14
N ALA A 162 -7.03 -6.67 -7.99
CA ALA A 162 -6.13 -6.49 -6.85
C ALA A 162 -4.80 -7.27 -6.99
N ALA A 163 -3.70 -6.73 -6.47
CA ALA A 163 -2.34 -7.23 -6.70
C ALA A 163 -2.13 -8.69 -6.23
N GLU A 164 -2.83 -9.06 -5.16
CA GLU A 164 -2.77 -10.34 -4.46
C GLU A 164 -3.17 -11.53 -5.37
N VAL A 165 -3.93 -11.27 -6.43
CA VAL A 165 -4.51 -12.29 -7.31
C VAL A 165 -4.14 -12.13 -8.78
N MET A 166 -3.05 -11.44 -9.08
CA MET A 166 -2.47 -11.39 -10.43
C MET A 166 -2.22 -12.80 -10.99
N GLN A 167 -2.64 -13.03 -12.24
CA GLN A 167 -2.49 -14.33 -12.92
C GLN A 167 -1.53 -14.30 -14.11
N MET A 168 -1.19 -13.12 -14.61
CA MET A 168 -0.31 -12.95 -15.76
C MET A 168 1.15 -13.23 -15.39
N ASP A 169 1.94 -13.60 -16.39
CA ASP A 169 3.39 -13.71 -16.23
C ASP A 169 4.01 -12.34 -15.94
N ARG A 170 4.97 -12.33 -15.02
CA ARG A 170 5.68 -11.12 -14.57
C ARG A 170 7.19 -11.27 -14.84
N PRO A 171 7.63 -11.08 -16.10
CA PRO A 171 9.02 -11.33 -16.48
C PRO A 171 9.99 -10.35 -15.79
N ALA A 172 11.18 -10.84 -15.46
CA ALA A 172 12.27 -10.05 -14.91
C ALA A 172 13.22 -9.57 -16.02
N TYR A 173 13.44 -8.25 -16.09
CA TYR A 173 14.34 -7.63 -17.06
C TYR A 173 15.62 -7.16 -16.39
N LYS A 174 16.76 -7.47 -17.01
CA LYS A 174 18.09 -7.13 -16.48
C LYS A 174 18.91 -6.29 -17.44
N LEU A 175 19.90 -5.65 -16.85
CA LEU A 175 21.01 -4.96 -17.48
C LEU A 175 22.30 -5.71 -17.22
N ASP A 176 23.19 -5.63 -18.19
CA ASP A 176 24.57 -6.09 -18.11
C ASP A 176 25.44 -5.26 -19.07
N SER A 177 26.74 -5.56 -19.16
CA SER A 177 27.63 -4.80 -20.07
C SER A 177 27.24 -4.89 -21.55
N SER A 178 26.40 -5.86 -21.95
CA SER A 178 25.90 -5.98 -23.33
C SER A 178 24.55 -5.27 -23.53
N ASN A 179 23.82 -5.02 -22.44
CA ASN A 179 22.52 -4.35 -22.42
C ASN A 179 22.53 -3.30 -21.30
N PRO A 180 23.21 -2.17 -21.49
CA PRO A 180 23.42 -1.20 -20.42
C PRO A 180 22.18 -0.34 -20.15
N GLY A 181 22.10 0.16 -18.92
CA GLY A 181 21.08 1.10 -18.45
C GLY A 181 21.69 2.01 -17.40
N THR A 182 22.26 3.12 -17.84
CA THR A 182 23.08 4.00 -17.02
C THR A 182 22.23 4.83 -16.08
N ALA A 183 21.13 5.43 -16.56
CA ALA A 183 20.25 6.25 -15.74
C ALA A 183 19.73 5.45 -14.53
N VAL A 184 19.06 4.32 -14.77
CA VAL A 184 18.48 3.50 -13.71
C VAL A 184 19.51 2.86 -12.77
N SER A 185 20.69 2.48 -13.28
CA SER A 185 21.75 1.92 -12.43
C SER A 185 22.40 2.99 -11.55
N ALA A 186 22.58 4.21 -12.07
CA ALA A 186 23.10 5.33 -11.32
C ALA A 186 22.06 5.86 -10.31
N GLU A 187 20.79 5.98 -10.66
CA GLU A 187 19.73 6.37 -9.72
C GLU A 187 19.59 5.36 -8.57
N THR A 188 19.69 4.05 -8.88
CA THR A 188 19.72 3.02 -7.84
C THR A 188 20.96 3.14 -6.94
N ALA A 189 22.11 3.52 -7.51
CA ALA A 189 23.30 3.82 -6.71
C ALA A 189 23.11 5.05 -5.81
N ALA A 190 22.42 6.09 -6.29
CA ALA A 190 22.05 7.26 -5.50
C ALA A 190 21.13 6.89 -4.32
N SER A 191 20.11 6.06 -4.58
CA SER A 191 19.20 5.54 -3.56
C SER A 191 19.97 4.77 -2.46
N LEU A 192 20.79 3.81 -2.85
CA LEU A 192 21.56 3.01 -1.88
C LEU A 192 22.61 3.84 -1.13
N ALA A 193 23.23 4.84 -1.78
CA ALA A 193 24.17 5.74 -1.14
C ALA A 193 23.48 6.66 -0.12
N SER A 194 22.35 7.28 -0.48
CA SER A 194 21.57 8.12 0.44
C SER A 194 20.98 7.30 1.59
N ALA A 195 20.49 6.09 1.33
CA ALA A 195 20.07 5.13 2.36
C ALA A 195 21.21 4.80 3.32
N SER A 196 22.45 4.61 2.81
CA SER A 196 23.60 4.35 3.67
C SER A 196 23.88 5.47 4.68
N ILE A 197 23.56 6.73 4.33
CA ILE A 197 23.73 7.88 5.22
C ILE A 197 22.70 7.81 6.36
N VAL A 198 21.42 7.70 6.04
CA VAL A 198 20.34 7.75 7.04
C VAL A 198 20.30 6.52 7.96
N PHE A 199 20.85 5.38 7.53
CA PHE A 199 21.00 4.17 8.35
C PHE A 199 22.33 4.07 9.08
N LYS A 200 23.27 4.99 8.89
CA LYS A 200 24.64 4.86 9.41
C LYS A 200 24.71 4.68 10.92
N GLU A 201 23.87 5.40 11.67
CA GLU A 201 23.86 5.36 13.13
C GLU A 201 23.02 4.20 13.68
N SER A 202 21.84 3.95 13.10
CA SER A 202 20.89 2.95 13.59
C SER A 202 21.21 1.52 13.14
N ASN A 203 21.81 1.35 11.96
CA ASN A 203 22.17 0.07 11.38
C ASN A 203 23.44 0.15 10.51
N PRO A 204 24.63 0.27 11.11
CA PRO A 204 25.89 0.45 10.38
C PRO A 204 26.23 -0.73 9.45
N THR A 205 25.79 -1.95 9.77
CA THR A 205 25.98 -3.12 8.89
C THR A 205 25.17 -2.98 7.61
N TYR A 206 23.90 -2.59 7.72
CA TYR A 206 23.06 -2.34 6.54
C TYR A 206 23.58 -1.16 5.72
N SER A 207 23.96 -0.06 6.40
CA SER A 207 24.62 1.09 5.77
C SER A 207 25.83 0.68 4.91
N ALA A 208 26.72 -0.16 5.44
CA ALA A 208 27.88 -0.67 4.70
C ALA A 208 27.47 -1.54 3.50
N THR A 209 26.43 -2.36 3.62
CA THR A 209 25.89 -3.16 2.51
C THR A 209 25.33 -2.26 1.40
N CYS A 210 24.49 -1.28 1.74
CA CYS A 210 23.95 -0.34 0.76
C CYS A 210 25.08 0.40 0.03
N LEU A 211 26.07 0.91 0.77
CA LEU A 211 27.19 1.63 0.18
C LEU A 211 28.04 0.74 -0.75
N LYS A 212 28.20 -0.54 -0.43
CA LYS A 212 28.88 -1.49 -1.33
C LYS A 212 28.13 -1.60 -2.67
N HIS A 213 26.83 -1.90 -2.62
CA HIS A 213 26.02 -2.02 -3.82
C HIS A 213 25.97 -0.70 -4.61
N ALA A 214 25.88 0.45 -3.95
CA ALA A 214 25.92 1.76 -4.58
C ALA A 214 27.21 1.97 -5.39
N LYS A 215 28.37 1.66 -4.81
CA LYS A 215 29.67 1.82 -5.49
C LYS A 215 29.81 0.90 -6.71
N GLU A 216 29.33 -0.35 -6.59
CA GLU A 216 29.37 -1.32 -7.69
C GLU A 216 28.44 -0.90 -8.83
N LEU A 217 27.18 -0.55 -8.54
CA LEU A 217 26.21 -0.09 -9.54
C LEU A 217 26.65 1.21 -10.22
N PHE A 218 27.20 2.17 -9.46
CA PHE A 218 27.77 3.38 -10.03
C PHE A 218 28.95 3.08 -10.96
N ALA A 219 29.85 2.17 -10.57
CA ALA A 219 30.97 1.78 -11.41
C ALA A 219 30.50 1.10 -12.70
N PHE A 220 29.46 0.25 -12.63
CA PHE A 220 28.82 -0.34 -13.79
C PHE A 220 28.22 0.74 -14.71
N ALA A 221 27.41 1.65 -14.17
CA ALA A 221 26.80 2.75 -14.92
C ALA A 221 27.84 3.65 -15.62
N ASP A 222 28.83 4.12 -14.87
CA ASP A 222 29.89 4.99 -15.39
C ASP A 222 30.79 4.29 -16.42
N ALA A 223 30.94 2.96 -16.35
CA ALA A 223 31.66 2.20 -17.37
C ALA A 223 30.85 2.05 -18.66
N THR A 224 29.52 1.94 -18.58
CA THR A 224 28.68 1.63 -19.75
C THR A 224 28.14 2.86 -20.50
N ARG A 225 27.71 3.91 -19.80
CA ARG A 225 27.25 5.20 -20.37
C ARG A 225 26.30 5.06 -21.58
N SER A 226 25.26 4.26 -21.42
CA SER A 226 24.22 4.00 -22.41
C SER A 226 22.96 3.43 -21.73
N ASP A 227 21.79 3.74 -22.29
CA ASP A 227 20.49 3.19 -21.89
C ASP A 227 19.85 2.27 -22.94
N THR A 228 20.65 1.81 -23.90
CA THR A 228 20.16 0.94 -24.99
C THR A 228 19.57 -0.39 -24.51
N GLY A 229 20.02 -0.90 -23.36
CA GLY A 229 19.43 -2.06 -22.70
C GLY A 229 18.16 -1.72 -21.91
N TYR A 230 18.18 -0.60 -21.19
CA TYR A 230 17.05 -0.11 -20.39
C TYR A 230 15.80 0.17 -21.23
N GLN A 231 15.98 0.84 -22.37
CA GLN A 231 14.88 1.23 -23.25
C GLN A 231 14.10 0.04 -23.84
N LYS A 232 14.62 -1.20 -23.76
CA LYS A 232 13.94 -2.38 -24.34
C LYS A 232 12.62 -2.73 -23.64
N ALA A 233 12.51 -2.52 -22.33
CA ALA A 233 11.30 -2.84 -21.57
C ALA A 233 10.56 -1.59 -21.06
N ALA A 234 11.29 -0.50 -20.77
CA ALA A 234 10.73 0.68 -20.12
C ALA A 234 10.28 1.80 -21.07
N ALA A 235 10.65 1.80 -22.36
CA ALA A 235 10.50 2.95 -23.26
C ALA A 235 9.08 3.51 -23.42
N ASN A 236 8.05 2.68 -23.27
CA ASN A 236 6.65 3.12 -23.42
C ASN A 236 6.06 3.71 -22.13
N PHE A 237 6.82 3.71 -21.02
CA PHE A 237 6.36 4.14 -19.70
C PHE A 237 7.33 5.14 -19.09
N TYR A 238 8.55 4.69 -18.79
CA TYR A 238 9.62 5.46 -18.16
C TYR A 238 10.86 5.49 -19.07
N SER A 239 10.74 6.07 -20.25
CA SER A 239 11.91 6.29 -21.12
C SER A 239 12.89 7.24 -20.45
N SER A 240 14.18 6.89 -20.43
CA SER A 240 15.25 7.79 -19.97
C SER A 240 15.62 8.78 -21.09
N GLY A 241 15.54 10.08 -20.80
CA GLY A 241 15.91 11.18 -21.71
C GLY A 241 17.41 11.47 -21.73
N ALA A 242 18.07 11.33 -20.58
CA ALA A 242 19.51 11.44 -20.40
C ALA A 242 19.97 10.50 -19.25
N TYR A 243 21.29 10.47 -19.01
CA TYR A 243 21.90 9.69 -17.91
C TYR A 243 23.09 10.40 -17.24
N TRP A 244 23.45 11.60 -17.71
CA TRP A 244 24.62 12.33 -17.21
C TRP A 244 24.33 12.99 -15.88
N ASP A 245 23.07 13.38 -15.71
CA ASP A 245 22.50 13.89 -14.48
C ASP A 245 22.45 12.81 -13.40
N GLU A 246 21.99 11.59 -13.67
CA GLU A 246 22.04 10.49 -12.69
C GLU A 246 23.47 10.12 -12.31
N LEU A 247 24.43 10.18 -13.24
CA LEU A 247 25.85 9.97 -12.90
C LEU A 247 26.37 11.03 -11.91
N SER A 248 26.03 12.31 -12.11
CA SER A 248 26.40 13.36 -11.16
C SER A 248 25.67 13.20 -9.82
N TRP A 249 24.39 12.88 -9.87
CA TRP A 249 23.55 12.67 -8.70
C TRP A 249 24.07 11.53 -7.82
N ALA A 250 24.29 10.36 -8.41
CA ALA A 250 24.84 9.20 -7.72
C ALA A 250 26.24 9.46 -7.14
N ALA A 251 27.12 10.07 -7.94
CA ALA A 251 28.47 10.42 -7.48
C ALA A 251 28.43 11.41 -6.30
N THR A 252 27.51 12.37 -6.32
CA THR A 252 27.30 13.32 -5.21
C THR A 252 26.85 12.62 -3.93
N TRP A 253 25.88 11.70 -4.02
CA TRP A 253 25.44 10.92 -2.86
C TRP A 253 26.51 9.97 -2.31
N ILE A 254 27.29 9.33 -3.18
CA ILE A 254 28.41 8.49 -2.74
C ILE A 254 29.49 9.36 -2.07
N TYR A 255 29.75 10.56 -2.58
CA TYR A 255 30.63 11.52 -1.91
C TYR A 255 30.11 11.88 -0.51
N LEU A 256 28.83 12.24 -0.38
CA LEU A 256 28.23 12.55 0.93
C LEU A 256 28.32 11.35 1.91
N ALA A 257 28.18 10.12 1.42
CA ALA A 257 28.29 8.92 2.24
C ALA A 257 29.74 8.61 2.69
N THR A 258 30.74 8.97 1.89
CA THR A 258 32.13 8.48 2.04
C THR A 258 33.17 9.54 2.38
N GLY A 259 32.95 10.79 1.96
CA GLY A 259 33.97 11.84 1.92
C GLY A 259 35.05 11.66 0.86
N ASP A 260 34.95 10.66 -0.03
CA ASP A 260 35.95 10.40 -1.06
C ASP A 260 35.81 11.38 -2.24
N THR A 261 36.76 12.31 -2.33
CA THR A 261 36.74 13.41 -3.30
C THR A 261 36.79 12.93 -4.74
N ALA A 262 37.22 11.69 -5.03
CA ALA A 262 37.17 11.15 -6.39
C ALA A 262 35.74 11.08 -6.93
N TYR A 263 34.74 10.89 -6.07
CA TYR A 263 33.33 10.93 -6.47
C TYR A 263 32.83 12.36 -6.68
N LEU A 264 33.29 13.33 -5.89
CA LEU A 264 33.00 14.74 -6.14
C LEU A 264 33.58 15.20 -7.48
N ASP A 265 34.84 14.84 -7.77
CA ASP A 265 35.49 15.13 -9.05
C ASP A 265 34.72 14.51 -10.22
N LYS A 266 34.24 13.27 -10.07
CA LYS A 266 33.36 12.65 -11.06
C LYS A 266 32.06 13.41 -11.23
N ALA A 267 31.37 13.74 -10.12
CA ALA A 267 30.11 14.46 -10.15
C ALA A 267 30.21 15.78 -10.94
N GLU A 268 31.25 16.55 -10.69
CA GLU A 268 31.52 17.80 -11.42
C GLU A 268 31.89 17.55 -12.89
N SER A 269 32.59 16.46 -13.20
CA SER A 269 33.04 16.15 -14.58
C SER A 269 31.92 15.86 -15.58
N TYR A 270 30.71 15.52 -15.11
CA TYR A 270 29.58 15.26 -16.00
C TYR A 270 28.72 16.51 -16.28
N VAL A 271 28.93 17.61 -15.55
CA VAL A 271 28.12 18.85 -15.64
C VAL A 271 28.17 19.48 -17.03
N GLU A 272 29.29 19.36 -17.74
CA GLU A 272 29.43 19.82 -19.13
C GLU A 272 28.53 19.05 -20.12
N LYS A 273 28.03 17.88 -19.73
CA LYS A 273 27.22 16.98 -20.56
C LYS A 273 25.74 16.96 -20.18
N TRP A 274 25.36 17.65 -19.11
CA TRP A 274 23.95 17.84 -18.77
C TRP A 274 23.20 18.60 -19.87
N GLY A 275 21.87 18.50 -19.84
CA GLY A 275 20.99 19.27 -20.69
C GLY A 275 21.33 20.77 -20.67
N ARG A 276 21.14 21.41 -21.82
CA ARG A 276 21.27 22.86 -22.00
C ARG A 276 19.97 23.43 -22.52
N GLU A 277 19.67 24.66 -22.11
CA GLU A 277 18.57 25.39 -22.70
C GLU A 277 18.77 25.54 -24.21
N GLN A 278 17.66 25.45 -24.95
CA GLN A 278 17.70 25.48 -26.41
C GLN A 278 18.45 26.72 -26.92
N GLN A 279 19.45 26.48 -27.79
CA GLN A 279 20.30 27.52 -28.38
C GLN A 279 21.10 28.35 -27.35
N SER A 280 21.45 27.76 -26.20
CA SER A 280 22.23 28.38 -25.14
C SER A 280 23.28 27.43 -24.56
N GLU A 281 24.31 27.99 -23.91
CA GLU A 281 25.26 27.25 -23.07
C GLU A 281 24.79 27.14 -21.61
N THR A 282 23.62 27.70 -21.30
CA THR A 282 23.04 27.68 -19.95
C THR A 282 22.54 26.27 -19.62
N ILE A 283 22.87 25.77 -18.44
CA ILE A 283 22.30 24.53 -17.88
C ILE A 283 20.77 24.61 -17.92
N ALA A 284 20.09 23.52 -18.29
CA ALA A 284 18.64 23.49 -18.42
C ALA A 284 17.95 23.92 -17.11
N TYR A 285 17.08 24.93 -17.12
CA TYR A 285 16.49 25.46 -15.88
C TYR A 285 14.96 25.53 -15.90
N LYS A 286 14.34 25.27 -17.06
CA LYS A 286 12.90 25.42 -17.28
C LYS A 286 12.06 24.17 -17.03
N TRP A 287 12.70 23.04 -16.74
CA TRP A 287 12.03 21.84 -16.24
C TRP A 287 12.07 21.83 -14.71
N GLY A 288 12.08 20.68 -14.06
CA GLY A 288 12.34 20.54 -12.63
C GLY A 288 12.69 19.11 -12.24
N GLN A 289 13.18 18.94 -11.01
CA GLN A 289 13.55 17.63 -10.47
C GLN A 289 12.42 16.61 -10.68
N CYS A 290 12.75 15.50 -11.32
CA CYS A 290 11.87 14.33 -11.45
C CYS A 290 12.69 13.06 -11.69
N TRP A 291 12.01 11.92 -11.84
CA TRP A 291 12.64 10.62 -12.06
C TRP A 291 13.49 10.52 -13.33
N ASP A 292 13.31 11.41 -14.31
CA ASP A 292 14.04 11.46 -15.59
C ASP A 292 15.07 12.60 -15.67
N ASP A 293 15.07 13.51 -14.69
CA ASP A 293 15.98 14.64 -14.68
C ASP A 293 16.30 15.06 -13.24
N VAL A 294 17.47 14.60 -12.77
CA VAL A 294 17.92 14.79 -11.39
C VAL A 294 19.03 15.82 -11.24
N HIS A 295 19.38 16.54 -12.33
CA HIS A 295 20.48 17.51 -12.26
C HIS A 295 20.15 18.69 -11.34
N TYR A 296 18.87 19.05 -11.20
CA TYR A 296 18.39 20.09 -10.29
C TYR A 296 18.75 19.81 -8.82
N GLY A 297 18.57 18.56 -8.38
CA GLY A 297 19.00 18.12 -7.06
C GLY A 297 20.53 18.04 -6.98
N ALA A 298 21.18 17.52 -8.02
CA ALA A 298 22.64 17.39 -8.05
C ALA A 298 23.33 18.75 -7.95
N GLU A 299 22.90 19.76 -8.72
CA GLU A 299 23.48 21.10 -8.68
C GLU A 299 23.23 21.81 -7.35
N LEU A 300 22.07 21.62 -6.73
CA LEU A 300 21.79 22.13 -5.39
C LEU A 300 22.78 21.57 -4.37
N LEU A 301 22.98 20.25 -4.35
CA LEU A 301 23.93 19.60 -3.46
C LEU A 301 25.37 20.03 -3.77
N LEU A 302 25.77 20.08 -5.05
CA LEU A 302 27.09 20.53 -5.48
C LEU A 302 27.36 21.98 -5.10
N ALA A 303 26.36 22.87 -5.19
CA ALA A 303 26.47 24.24 -4.70
C ALA A 303 26.78 24.28 -3.20
N ARG A 304 26.07 23.47 -2.39
CA ARG A 304 26.30 23.40 -0.94
C ARG A 304 27.67 22.83 -0.57
N ILE A 305 28.14 21.82 -1.32
CA ILE A 305 29.43 21.17 -1.11
C ILE A 305 30.60 22.07 -1.52
N THR A 306 30.52 22.66 -2.72
CA THR A 306 31.66 23.31 -3.37
C THR A 306 31.65 24.83 -3.25
N LYS A 307 30.48 25.43 -3.00
CA LYS A 307 30.23 26.88 -3.03
C LYS A 307 30.62 27.55 -4.35
N LYS A 308 30.70 26.79 -5.44
CA LYS A 308 31.08 27.32 -6.77
C LYS A 308 29.94 28.14 -7.37
N PRO A 309 30.22 29.33 -7.95
CA PRO A 309 29.20 30.20 -8.51
C PRO A 309 28.31 29.55 -9.57
N ILE A 310 28.88 28.68 -10.43
CA ILE A 310 28.11 28.01 -11.48
C ILE A 310 26.90 27.23 -10.95
N TYR A 311 27.04 26.55 -9.81
CA TYR A 311 25.95 25.76 -9.24
C TYR A 311 24.94 26.65 -8.50
N VAL A 312 25.43 27.66 -7.76
CA VAL A 312 24.59 28.66 -7.08
C VAL A 312 23.72 29.40 -8.10
N GLU A 313 24.33 29.86 -9.20
CA GLU A 313 23.63 30.56 -10.27
C GLU A 313 22.65 29.65 -11.02
N SER A 314 22.98 28.37 -11.22
CA SER A 314 22.12 27.41 -11.91
C SER A 314 20.85 27.10 -11.12
N ILE A 315 20.99 26.71 -9.84
CA ILE A 315 19.83 26.39 -9.00
C ILE A 315 18.96 27.61 -8.74
N GLU A 316 19.55 28.79 -8.51
CA GLU A 316 18.75 30.01 -8.35
C GLU A 316 18.05 30.41 -9.64
N ARG A 317 18.66 30.20 -10.81
CA ARG A 317 18.00 30.47 -12.10
C ARG A 317 16.80 29.54 -12.31
N HIS A 318 16.92 28.27 -11.93
CA HIS A 318 15.79 27.34 -11.91
C HIS A 318 14.69 27.80 -10.95
N LEU A 319 15.02 28.04 -9.67
CA LEU A 319 14.02 28.48 -8.69
C LEU A 319 13.41 29.84 -9.03
N ASP A 320 14.17 30.77 -9.63
CA ASP A 320 13.67 32.04 -10.13
C ASP A 320 12.68 31.83 -11.28
N TYR A 321 12.97 30.96 -12.25
CA TYR A 321 12.02 30.61 -13.32
C TYR A 321 10.68 30.11 -12.76
N TRP A 322 10.72 29.30 -11.69
CA TRP A 322 9.54 28.78 -11.02
C TRP A 322 8.82 29.79 -10.12
N THR A 323 9.48 30.87 -9.71
CA THR A 323 8.94 31.84 -8.76
C THR A 323 8.69 33.21 -9.37
N THR A 324 9.72 34.04 -9.57
CA THR A 324 9.60 35.42 -10.06
C THR A 324 9.73 35.55 -11.57
N GLY A 325 10.21 34.50 -12.23
CA GLY A 325 10.74 34.54 -13.59
C GLY A 325 12.21 34.96 -13.63
N VAL A 326 12.88 34.58 -14.73
CA VAL A 326 14.25 34.94 -15.08
C VAL A 326 14.33 35.22 -16.57
N ASP A 327 15.05 36.28 -16.96
CA ASP A 327 15.22 36.71 -18.36
C ASP A 327 13.89 36.86 -19.13
N GLY A 328 12.85 37.36 -18.45
CA GLY A 328 11.52 37.58 -19.03
C GLY A 328 10.70 36.30 -19.23
N GLN A 329 11.17 35.15 -18.76
CA GLN A 329 10.49 33.87 -18.82
C GLN A 329 10.14 33.38 -17.42
N ARG A 330 8.99 32.74 -17.28
CA ARG A 330 8.48 32.20 -16.02
C ARG A 330 7.64 30.96 -16.32
N ILE A 331 7.63 30.02 -15.39
CA ILE A 331 6.69 28.89 -15.42
C ILE A 331 5.25 29.40 -15.54
N THR A 332 4.38 28.60 -16.16
CA THR A 332 2.94 28.92 -16.18
C THR A 332 2.40 28.85 -14.76
N TYR A 333 1.53 29.78 -14.40
CA TYR A 333 0.76 29.71 -13.16
C TYR A 333 -0.73 29.62 -13.50
N THR A 334 -1.43 28.70 -12.84
CA THR A 334 -2.89 28.63 -12.93
C THR A 334 -3.53 29.85 -12.26
N PRO A 335 -4.80 30.18 -12.59
CA PRO A 335 -5.53 31.26 -11.92
C PRO A 335 -5.55 31.18 -10.39
N LYS A 336 -5.55 29.98 -9.79
CA LYS A 336 -5.49 29.79 -8.33
C LYS A 336 -4.08 29.62 -7.75
N GLY A 337 -3.02 29.78 -8.56
CA GLY A 337 -1.65 29.93 -8.05
C GLY A 337 -0.79 28.66 -8.05
N LEU A 338 -1.18 27.59 -8.72
CA LEU A 338 -0.31 26.44 -8.96
C LEU A 338 0.71 26.77 -10.04
N ALA A 339 2.00 26.54 -9.78
CA ALA A 339 3.05 26.52 -10.78
C ALA A 339 2.90 25.26 -11.63
N TRP A 340 2.46 25.43 -12.87
CA TRP A 340 2.03 24.36 -13.75
C TRP A 340 3.05 24.15 -14.87
N LEU A 341 3.76 23.03 -14.82
CA LEU A 341 4.78 22.68 -15.80
C LEU A 341 4.17 22.11 -17.08
N PHE A 342 3.43 21.00 -16.94
CA PHE A 342 2.68 20.37 -18.01
C PHE A 342 1.57 19.46 -17.45
N GLN A 343 0.85 18.76 -18.34
CA GLN A 343 -0.39 18.06 -17.99
C GLN A 343 -0.24 16.82 -17.09
N TRP A 344 0.90 16.13 -17.11
CA TRP A 344 1.09 14.91 -16.31
C TRP A 344 1.73 15.23 -14.97
N GLY A 345 1.07 14.88 -13.86
CA GLY A 345 1.65 15.10 -12.53
C GLY A 345 2.02 16.56 -12.29
N SER A 346 1.11 17.50 -12.57
CA SER A 346 1.35 18.92 -12.36
C SER A 346 1.66 19.22 -10.89
N LEU A 347 0.94 18.58 -9.95
CA LEU A 347 1.21 18.67 -8.52
C LEU A 347 2.52 18.01 -8.11
N ARG A 348 2.89 16.88 -8.71
CA ARG A 348 4.20 16.22 -8.49
C ARG A 348 5.34 17.18 -8.77
N HIS A 349 5.31 17.90 -9.90
CA HIS A 349 6.39 18.84 -10.21
C HIS A 349 6.38 20.06 -9.28
N ALA A 350 5.22 20.67 -9.05
CA ALA A 350 5.13 21.85 -8.18
C ALA A 350 5.62 21.56 -6.74
N THR A 351 5.21 20.43 -6.18
CA THR A 351 5.59 20.02 -4.82
C THR A 351 7.04 19.55 -4.72
N THR A 352 7.59 18.96 -5.78
CA THR A 352 9.02 18.62 -5.82
C THR A 352 9.89 19.86 -5.92
N THR A 353 9.56 20.83 -6.78
CA THR A 353 10.28 22.11 -6.83
C THR A 353 10.14 22.89 -5.52
N ALA A 354 8.97 22.80 -4.86
CA ALA A 354 8.75 23.37 -3.54
C ALA A 354 9.71 22.81 -2.48
N PHE A 355 9.95 21.49 -2.49
CA PHE A 355 10.94 20.85 -1.63
C PHE A 355 12.35 21.41 -1.86
N LEU A 356 12.81 21.47 -3.12
CA LEU A 356 14.11 22.04 -3.47
C LEU A 356 14.23 23.51 -3.04
N ALA A 357 13.17 24.31 -3.26
CA ALA A 357 13.12 25.70 -2.82
C ALA A 357 13.27 25.84 -1.30
N GLY A 358 12.62 24.95 -0.53
CA GLY A 358 12.75 24.89 0.93
C GLY A 358 14.16 24.58 1.40
N ILE A 359 14.79 23.53 0.83
CA ILE A 359 16.19 23.18 1.16
C ILE A 359 17.13 24.34 0.82
N TRP A 360 16.96 24.94 -0.36
CA TRP A 360 17.82 26.03 -0.80
C TRP A 360 17.68 27.27 0.08
N ALA A 361 16.45 27.66 0.42
CA ALA A 361 16.17 28.86 1.23
C ALA A 361 16.77 28.80 2.64
N GLU A 362 17.02 27.62 3.18
CA GLU A 362 17.69 27.43 4.48
C GLU A 362 19.21 27.48 4.41
N TRP A 363 19.80 27.26 3.23
CA TRP A 363 21.24 27.25 3.08
C TRP A 363 21.82 28.68 3.12
N GLU A 364 22.90 28.86 3.89
CA GLU A 364 23.57 30.16 4.08
C GLU A 364 24.06 30.83 2.78
N GLY A 365 24.23 30.06 1.71
CA GLY A 365 24.67 30.56 0.41
C GLY A 365 23.54 30.93 -0.55
N CYS A 366 22.27 30.74 -0.18
CA CYS A 366 21.15 31.29 -0.93
C CYS A 366 21.19 32.82 -0.89
N THR A 367 20.95 33.46 -2.03
CA THR A 367 20.87 34.92 -2.12
C THR A 367 19.85 35.45 -1.09
N PRO A 368 20.25 36.30 -0.13
CA PRO A 368 19.38 36.66 1.00
C PRO A 368 18.03 37.28 0.61
N SER A 369 17.97 38.01 -0.51
CA SER A 369 16.72 38.61 -1.00
C SER A 369 15.74 37.60 -1.61
N LYS A 370 16.18 36.36 -1.87
CA LYS A 370 15.36 35.30 -2.48
C LYS A 370 14.80 34.30 -1.47
N VAL A 371 15.34 34.27 -0.26
CA VAL A 371 14.94 33.35 0.82
C VAL A 371 13.43 33.41 1.11
N SER A 372 12.83 34.61 1.21
CA SER A 372 11.39 34.74 1.44
C SER A 372 10.60 34.21 0.25
N THR A 373 10.98 34.57 -0.98
CA THR A 373 10.33 34.12 -2.21
C THR A 373 10.27 32.59 -2.30
N TYR A 374 11.37 31.92 -1.97
CA TYR A 374 11.46 30.46 -2.05
C TYR A 374 10.67 29.76 -0.93
N ASN A 375 10.67 30.31 0.29
CA ASN A 375 9.81 29.81 1.37
C ASN A 375 8.31 30.03 1.10
N ASP A 376 7.95 31.20 0.55
CA ASP A 376 6.57 31.50 0.15
C ASP A 376 6.11 30.57 -0.99
N PHE A 377 7.02 30.27 -1.93
CA PHE A 377 6.78 29.27 -2.97
C PHE A 377 6.54 27.88 -2.37
N LEU A 378 7.45 27.39 -1.50
CA LEU A 378 7.28 26.11 -0.78
C LEU A 378 5.89 26.01 -0.17
N LYS A 379 5.51 27.01 0.63
CA LYS A 379 4.23 27.03 1.32
C LYS A 379 3.04 27.08 0.36
N SER A 380 3.09 27.96 -0.66
CA SER A 380 1.96 28.15 -1.58
C SER A 380 1.65 26.90 -2.41
N GLN A 381 2.67 26.16 -2.87
CA GLN A 381 2.46 24.98 -3.70
C GLN A 381 1.96 23.79 -2.88
N VAL A 382 2.48 23.59 -1.66
CA VAL A 382 1.96 22.55 -0.77
C VAL A 382 0.54 22.91 -0.30
N ASP A 383 0.27 24.15 0.07
CA ASP A 383 -1.08 24.58 0.44
C ASP A 383 -2.08 24.40 -0.71
N TYR A 384 -1.64 24.57 -1.97
CA TYR A 384 -2.47 24.23 -3.13
C TYR A 384 -2.86 22.75 -3.15
N ALA A 385 -1.90 21.85 -2.98
CA ALA A 385 -2.14 20.41 -2.92
C ALA A 385 -3.04 20.02 -1.73
N LEU A 386 -2.87 20.68 -0.58
CA LEU A 386 -3.60 20.38 0.65
C LEU A 386 -5.00 20.99 0.73
N GLY A 387 -5.26 22.12 0.06
CA GLY A 387 -6.63 22.64 0.00
C GLY A 387 -6.88 24.11 -0.32
N SER A 388 -5.89 24.91 -0.72
CA SER A 388 -6.08 26.37 -0.91
C SER A 388 -7.10 26.73 -1.98
N THR A 389 -7.39 25.79 -2.88
CA THR A 389 -8.42 25.92 -3.91
C THR A 389 -9.85 25.68 -3.43
N GLY A 390 -10.02 25.29 -2.15
CA GLY A 390 -11.28 24.89 -1.52
C GLY A 390 -11.46 23.37 -1.36
N ARG A 391 -10.52 22.56 -1.87
CA ARG A 391 -10.52 21.09 -1.81
C ARG A 391 -9.10 20.53 -1.83
N SER A 392 -8.90 19.40 -1.16
CA SER A 392 -7.64 18.65 -1.15
C SER A 392 -7.43 17.85 -2.44
N PHE A 393 -6.16 17.66 -2.81
CA PHE A 393 -5.71 16.74 -3.86
C PHE A 393 -4.95 15.53 -3.29
N VAL A 394 -5.01 15.33 -1.97
CA VAL A 394 -4.38 14.21 -1.26
C VAL A 394 -5.47 13.27 -0.78
N VAL A 395 -5.45 12.02 -1.25
CA VAL A 395 -6.47 11.00 -0.93
C VAL A 395 -6.59 10.82 0.59
N GLY A 396 -7.83 10.90 1.09
CA GLY A 396 -8.14 10.71 2.51
C GLY A 396 -7.62 11.80 3.44
N PHE A 397 -7.22 12.98 2.93
CA PHE A 397 -6.77 14.13 3.72
C PHE A 397 -7.59 15.39 3.41
N GLY A 398 -7.92 16.17 4.44
CA GLY A 398 -8.55 17.48 4.28
C GLY A 398 -9.97 17.44 3.70
N THR A 399 -10.40 18.58 3.16
CA THR A 399 -11.78 18.76 2.65
C THR A 399 -11.91 18.24 1.22
N ASN A 400 -12.92 17.40 0.95
CA ASN A 400 -13.28 16.94 -0.40
C ASN A 400 -12.08 16.37 -1.19
N SER A 401 -11.29 15.50 -0.54
CA SER A 401 -10.18 14.77 -1.16
C SER A 401 -10.66 13.89 -2.33
N PRO A 402 -9.77 13.54 -3.27
CA PRO A 402 -10.08 12.60 -4.36
C PRO A 402 -10.64 11.28 -3.84
N GLN A 403 -11.62 10.71 -4.53
CA GLN A 403 -12.33 9.48 -4.19
C GLN A 403 -12.13 8.37 -5.24
N HIS A 404 -11.69 8.73 -6.44
CA HIS A 404 -11.51 7.79 -7.56
C HIS A 404 -10.10 7.89 -8.16
N PRO A 405 -9.01 7.77 -7.37
CA PRO A 405 -7.66 7.71 -7.95
C PRO A 405 -7.57 6.54 -8.94
N HIS A 406 -6.75 6.66 -9.98
CA HIS A 406 -6.53 5.57 -10.93
C HIS A 406 -5.68 4.49 -10.26
N HIS A 407 -6.26 3.63 -9.40
CA HIS A 407 -5.49 2.63 -8.66
C HIS A 407 -6.22 1.29 -8.54
N ARG A 408 -5.64 0.23 -9.13
CA ARG A 408 -6.25 -1.10 -9.24
C ARG A 408 -6.65 -1.71 -7.90
N THR A 409 -5.71 -1.81 -6.97
CA THR A 409 -5.94 -2.50 -5.69
C THR A 409 -6.84 -1.70 -4.77
N ALA A 410 -6.73 -0.36 -4.77
CA ALA A 410 -7.58 0.50 -3.94
C ALA A 410 -9.03 0.58 -4.46
N HIS A 411 -9.19 0.52 -5.80
CA HIS A 411 -10.50 0.34 -6.40
C HIS A 411 -11.12 -1.00 -5.98
N GLY A 412 -10.34 -2.07 -6.08
CA GLY A 412 -10.73 -3.41 -5.65
C GLY A 412 -11.82 -4.01 -6.53
N SER A 413 -11.67 -3.93 -7.86
CA SER A 413 -12.57 -4.66 -8.77
C SER A 413 -12.42 -6.16 -8.57
N TRP A 414 -13.54 -6.89 -8.56
CA TRP A 414 -13.53 -8.35 -8.65
C TRP A 414 -13.90 -8.87 -10.05
N THR A 415 -14.25 -7.98 -10.97
CA THR A 415 -14.82 -8.34 -12.29
C THR A 415 -13.96 -7.95 -13.48
N ASP A 416 -12.73 -7.48 -13.25
CA ASP A 416 -11.84 -6.94 -14.31
C ASP A 416 -12.46 -5.72 -15.00
N GLN A 417 -12.98 -4.79 -14.20
CA GLN A 417 -13.68 -3.60 -14.70
C GLN A 417 -13.35 -2.38 -13.85
N MET A 418 -12.90 -1.29 -14.48
CA MET A 418 -12.74 0.01 -13.82
C MET A 418 -14.06 0.63 -13.35
N THR A 419 -15.18 0.20 -13.92
CA THR A 419 -16.52 0.74 -13.62
C THR A 419 -17.27 -0.04 -12.54
N SER A 420 -16.70 -1.15 -12.04
CA SER A 420 -17.36 -2.01 -11.06
C SER A 420 -16.37 -2.47 -9.98
N PRO A 421 -16.61 -2.11 -8.70
CA PRO A 421 -17.69 -1.26 -8.19
C PRO A 421 -17.64 0.20 -8.70
N SER A 422 -18.70 0.98 -8.52
CA SER A 422 -18.72 2.40 -8.93
C SER A 422 -18.00 3.34 -7.95
N TYR A 423 -17.26 2.78 -7.00
CA TYR A 423 -16.58 3.46 -5.90
C TYR A 423 -15.30 2.71 -5.57
N HIS A 424 -14.30 3.38 -4.99
CA HIS A 424 -13.15 2.68 -4.43
C HIS A 424 -13.52 1.97 -3.14
N ARG A 425 -13.17 0.69 -3.02
CA ARG A 425 -13.42 -0.06 -1.78
C ARG A 425 -12.49 0.34 -0.63
N HIS A 426 -11.32 0.89 -0.97
CA HIS A 426 -10.27 1.25 -0.02
C HIS A 426 -9.84 2.70 -0.14
N THR A 427 -9.40 3.28 0.97
CA THR A 427 -8.80 4.60 1.02
C THR A 427 -7.27 4.46 1.02
N ILE A 428 -6.65 4.76 -0.11
CA ILE A 428 -5.19 4.81 -0.25
C ILE A 428 -4.64 6.14 0.32
N TYR A 429 -4.64 6.24 1.65
CA TYR A 429 -4.28 7.47 2.36
C TYR A 429 -2.96 8.07 1.89
N GLY A 430 -2.97 9.38 1.69
CA GLY A 430 -1.75 10.16 1.43
C GLY A 430 -1.35 10.25 -0.04
N ALA A 431 -1.93 9.45 -0.93
CA ALA A 431 -1.62 9.51 -2.35
C ALA A 431 -1.94 10.91 -2.92
N LEU A 432 -0.94 11.56 -3.52
CA LEU A 432 -1.09 12.81 -4.24
C LEU A 432 -1.48 12.51 -5.69
N VAL A 433 -2.67 12.96 -6.10
CA VAL A 433 -3.11 12.80 -7.49
C VAL A 433 -2.33 13.70 -8.44
N GLY A 434 -2.33 13.39 -9.73
CA GLY A 434 -1.61 14.17 -10.74
C GLY A 434 -1.95 15.66 -10.75
N GLY A 435 -3.22 15.99 -10.50
CA GLY A 435 -3.66 17.37 -10.28
C GLY A 435 -4.35 18.00 -11.48
N PRO A 436 -4.65 19.30 -11.42
CA PRO A 436 -5.50 19.96 -12.39
C PRO A 436 -4.80 20.29 -13.71
N ASP A 437 -5.61 20.67 -14.69
CA ASP A 437 -5.14 21.35 -15.91
C ASP A 437 -4.60 22.78 -15.60
N SER A 438 -4.09 23.46 -16.63
CA SER A 438 -3.48 24.80 -16.51
C SER A 438 -4.45 25.92 -16.11
N LYS A 439 -5.74 25.62 -15.93
CA LYS A 439 -6.81 26.54 -15.53
C LYS A 439 -7.53 26.09 -14.25
N ASP A 440 -6.89 25.24 -13.45
CA ASP A 440 -7.46 24.66 -12.22
C ASP A 440 -8.63 23.68 -12.48
N GLY A 441 -8.76 23.16 -13.71
CA GLY A 441 -9.74 22.15 -14.10
C GLY A 441 -9.42 20.78 -13.49
N TYR A 442 -10.27 20.41 -12.52
CA TYR A 442 -10.32 19.19 -11.68
C TYR A 442 -11.45 18.20 -11.96
N THR A 443 -11.22 16.99 -12.50
CA THR A 443 -12.27 15.93 -12.51
C THR A 443 -11.80 14.65 -11.79
N ASP A 444 -12.56 14.24 -10.77
CA ASP A 444 -12.29 13.05 -9.96
C ASP A 444 -12.97 11.80 -10.55
N GLU A 445 -12.35 11.24 -11.60
CA GLU A 445 -12.81 10.04 -12.31
C GLU A 445 -11.68 9.02 -12.40
N ILE A 446 -12.00 7.73 -12.24
CA ILE A 446 -11.03 6.63 -12.20
C ILE A 446 -10.29 6.44 -13.53
N ASP A 447 -10.92 6.77 -14.66
CA ASP A 447 -10.33 6.66 -16.00
C ASP A 447 -9.67 7.96 -16.48
N ASN A 448 -9.67 9.00 -15.65
CA ASN A 448 -8.91 10.22 -15.90
C ASN A 448 -7.48 10.09 -15.34
N TYR A 449 -6.67 9.23 -15.96
CA TYR A 449 -5.27 8.99 -15.61
C TYR A 449 -4.35 10.23 -15.79
N VAL A 450 -4.86 11.35 -16.34
CA VAL A 450 -4.13 12.62 -16.33
C VAL A 450 -4.28 13.32 -14.97
N ASN A 451 -5.53 13.49 -14.51
CA ASN A 451 -5.82 14.20 -13.26
C ASN A 451 -5.66 13.32 -12.02
N ASN A 452 -5.99 12.04 -12.13
CA ASN A 452 -6.23 11.12 -11.02
C ASN A 452 -5.24 9.96 -10.90
N GLU A 453 -4.21 9.89 -11.75
CA GLU A 453 -3.09 8.98 -11.51
C GLU A 453 -2.38 9.33 -10.21
N ILE A 454 -1.88 8.30 -9.53
CA ILE A 454 -1.05 8.38 -8.33
C ILE A 454 0.19 7.53 -8.56
N ALA A 455 1.35 7.95 -8.06
CA ALA A 455 2.60 7.23 -8.27
C ALA A 455 3.60 7.44 -7.14
N CYS A 456 4.55 6.53 -7.02
CA CYS A 456 5.65 6.63 -6.06
C CYS A 456 6.38 7.98 -6.16
N ASP A 457 6.70 8.41 -7.39
CA ASP A 457 7.43 9.65 -7.64
C ASP A 457 6.58 10.91 -7.38
N TYR A 458 5.25 10.80 -7.42
CA TYR A 458 4.33 11.92 -7.14
C TYR A 458 4.41 12.34 -5.68
N ASN A 459 4.53 11.36 -4.78
CA ASN A 459 4.64 11.61 -3.35
C ASN A 459 6.08 11.92 -2.88
N ALA A 460 7.09 11.70 -3.72
CA ALA A 460 8.49 11.72 -3.29
C ALA A 460 8.95 13.11 -2.82
N GLY A 461 8.99 14.09 -3.73
CA GLY A 461 9.29 15.47 -3.38
C GLY A 461 8.24 16.09 -2.46
N PHE A 462 6.98 15.68 -2.60
CA PHE A 462 5.88 16.14 -1.75
C PHE A 462 6.10 15.79 -0.27
N THR A 463 6.54 14.57 0.03
CA THR A 463 6.88 14.13 1.40
C THR A 463 7.97 15.02 1.99
N GLY A 464 8.99 15.36 1.19
CA GLY A 464 10.05 16.28 1.62
C GLY A 464 9.56 17.70 1.90
N ALA A 465 8.70 18.23 1.03
CA ALA A 465 8.09 19.55 1.22
C ALA A 465 7.19 19.60 2.48
N LEU A 466 6.47 18.51 2.78
CA LEU A 466 5.66 18.37 3.98
C LEU A 466 6.51 18.35 5.26
N ALA A 467 7.65 17.66 5.26
CA ALA A 467 8.57 17.65 6.39
C ALA A 467 9.11 19.06 6.69
N LYS A 468 9.51 19.82 5.66
CA LYS A 468 9.91 21.23 5.77
C LYS A 468 8.83 22.10 6.41
N LEU A 469 7.59 22.02 5.90
CA LEU A 469 6.49 22.81 6.43
C LEU A 469 6.03 22.37 7.81
N TYR A 470 6.13 21.08 8.13
CA TYR A 470 5.88 20.59 9.47
C TYR A 470 6.90 21.16 10.47
N ASP A 471 8.20 21.21 10.13
CA ASP A 471 9.19 21.81 11.03
C ASP A 471 8.95 23.31 11.25
N GLN A 472 8.53 24.03 10.20
CA GLN A 472 8.26 25.47 10.27
C GLN A 472 6.92 25.83 10.95
N TYR A 473 5.86 25.05 10.73
CA TYR A 473 4.48 25.42 11.09
C TYR A 473 3.74 24.37 11.95
N GLY A 474 4.30 23.17 12.11
CA GLY A 474 3.70 22.10 12.91
C GLY A 474 2.46 21.46 12.28
N GLY A 475 1.51 21.10 13.15
CA GLY A 475 0.33 20.28 12.83
C GLY A 475 0.50 18.87 13.37
N ASN A 476 -0.37 18.45 14.28
CA ASN A 476 -0.21 17.16 14.96
C ASN A 476 -0.62 15.99 14.06
N PRO A 477 0.25 14.98 13.85
CA PRO A 477 -0.15 13.72 13.25
C PRO A 477 -1.26 13.03 14.05
N ILE A 478 -2.00 12.14 13.39
CA ILE A 478 -3.03 11.33 14.04
C ILE A 478 -2.33 10.25 14.89
N SER A 479 -2.67 10.19 16.18
CA SER A 479 -2.12 9.17 17.07
C SER A 479 -2.59 7.78 16.63
N ASN A 480 -1.64 6.84 16.48
CA ASN A 480 -1.89 5.45 16.09
C ASN A 480 -2.71 5.30 14.80
N LEU A 481 -2.43 6.17 13.81
CA LEU A 481 -3.05 6.05 12.48
C LEU A 481 -2.81 4.64 11.93
N ASN A 482 -3.91 3.99 11.55
CA ASN A 482 -3.96 2.75 10.82
C ASN A 482 -5.08 2.84 9.76
N ALA A 483 -5.07 1.91 8.82
CA ALA A 483 -6.04 1.76 7.75
C ALA A 483 -6.72 0.38 7.86
N ILE A 484 -7.11 0.01 9.10
CA ILE A 484 -7.96 -1.15 9.34
C ILE A 484 -9.39 -0.75 9.01
N GLU A 485 -9.80 -1.07 7.78
CA GLU A 485 -11.08 -0.69 7.23
C GLU A 485 -12.17 -1.66 7.65
N LYS A 486 -13.39 -1.12 7.79
CA LYS A 486 -14.58 -1.95 7.88
C LYS A 486 -14.82 -2.62 6.52
N ILE A 487 -15.03 -3.93 6.52
CA ILE A 487 -15.53 -4.66 5.34
C ILE A 487 -16.87 -4.08 4.90
N THR A 488 -16.93 -3.54 3.68
CA THR A 488 -18.11 -2.81 3.17
C THR A 488 -19.02 -3.64 2.27
N ASN A 489 -18.57 -4.82 1.83
CA ASN A 489 -19.38 -5.81 1.13
C ASN A 489 -19.12 -7.21 1.70
N ASP A 490 -20.13 -8.09 1.67
CA ASP A 490 -19.90 -9.51 1.92
C ASP A 490 -18.85 -10.03 0.92
N GLU A 491 -17.76 -10.61 1.43
CA GLU A 491 -16.61 -10.99 0.60
C GLU A 491 -16.85 -12.27 -0.21
N VAL A 492 -17.69 -13.17 0.29
CA VAL A 492 -18.14 -14.35 -0.43
C VAL A 492 -19.65 -14.40 -0.33
N THR A 493 -20.35 -14.54 -1.46
CA THR A 493 -21.81 -14.55 -1.50
C THR A 493 -22.33 -15.68 -2.38
N ILE A 494 -23.63 -15.97 -2.28
CA ILE A 494 -24.32 -16.88 -3.20
C ILE A 494 -25.63 -16.25 -3.68
N LYS A 495 -25.86 -16.36 -4.99
CA LYS A 495 -27.15 -16.05 -5.61
C LYS A 495 -27.81 -17.34 -6.08
N ALA A 496 -29.11 -17.46 -5.97
CA ALA A 496 -29.82 -18.64 -6.44
C ALA A 496 -31.21 -18.33 -7.04
N SER A 497 -31.70 -19.27 -7.84
CA SER A 497 -33.08 -19.31 -8.35
C SER A 497 -33.54 -20.75 -8.57
N LEU A 498 -34.84 -20.93 -8.77
CA LEU A 498 -35.41 -22.22 -9.21
C LEU A 498 -35.21 -22.33 -10.72
N ASN A 499 -34.31 -23.21 -11.14
CA ASN A 499 -34.01 -23.47 -12.55
C ASN A 499 -35.11 -24.31 -13.20
N SER A 500 -35.61 -25.30 -12.45
CA SER A 500 -36.71 -26.17 -12.86
C SER A 500 -37.38 -26.77 -11.64
N THR A 501 -38.69 -26.99 -11.69
CA THR A 501 -39.43 -27.67 -10.62
C THR A 501 -40.39 -28.69 -11.23
N GLY A 502 -40.69 -29.74 -10.47
CA GLY A 502 -41.67 -30.74 -10.87
C GLY A 502 -42.31 -31.42 -9.66
N PRO A 503 -43.30 -32.30 -9.89
CA PRO A 503 -44.02 -32.98 -8.81
C PRO A 503 -43.15 -33.92 -7.97
N THR A 504 -41.91 -34.18 -8.39
CA THR A 504 -40.98 -35.10 -7.73
C THR A 504 -39.59 -34.49 -7.52
N TYR A 505 -39.37 -33.21 -7.83
CA TYR A 505 -38.03 -32.63 -7.73
C TYR A 505 -38.00 -31.11 -7.63
N THR A 506 -36.92 -30.61 -7.07
CA THR A 506 -36.48 -29.21 -7.15
C THR A 506 -35.11 -29.15 -7.80
N GLU A 507 -34.94 -28.26 -8.77
CA GLU A 507 -33.66 -27.94 -9.38
C GLU A 507 -33.30 -26.48 -9.15
N ILE A 508 -32.13 -26.28 -8.56
CA ILE A 508 -31.59 -24.98 -8.17
C ILE A 508 -30.50 -24.59 -9.16
N LYS A 509 -30.51 -23.32 -9.59
CA LYS A 509 -29.36 -22.66 -10.18
C LYS A 509 -28.74 -21.79 -9.09
N ALA A 510 -27.53 -22.10 -8.66
CA ALA A 510 -26.77 -21.34 -7.68
C ALA A 510 -25.50 -20.77 -8.31
N ILE A 511 -25.10 -19.56 -7.93
CA ILE A 511 -23.84 -18.94 -8.33
C ILE A 511 -23.14 -18.39 -7.08
N VAL A 512 -22.01 -18.99 -6.74
CA VAL A 512 -21.12 -18.46 -5.69
C VAL A 512 -20.25 -17.36 -6.30
N TYR A 513 -20.02 -16.28 -5.56
CA TYR A 513 -19.15 -15.17 -5.94
C TYR A 513 -18.06 -14.95 -4.88
N ASN A 514 -16.81 -14.80 -5.31
CA ASN A 514 -15.70 -14.25 -4.54
C ASN A 514 -15.56 -12.76 -4.90
N GLN A 515 -15.81 -11.92 -3.92
CA GLN A 515 -15.73 -10.47 -3.95
C GLN A 515 -14.80 -9.98 -2.83
N THR A 516 -13.80 -10.79 -2.46
CA THR A 516 -12.83 -10.49 -1.39
C THR A 516 -12.07 -9.19 -1.68
N GLY A 517 -11.73 -8.47 -0.63
CA GLY A 517 -11.04 -7.17 -0.67
C GLY A 517 -10.25 -6.84 0.61
N TRP A 518 -10.40 -7.62 1.69
CA TRP A 518 -9.73 -7.38 2.97
C TRP A 518 -8.94 -8.60 3.49
N PRO A 519 -7.82 -8.97 2.83
CA PRO A 519 -7.40 -8.55 1.50
C PRO A 519 -8.11 -9.36 0.40
N ALA A 520 -7.97 -8.93 -0.85
CA ALA A 520 -8.35 -9.75 -1.99
C ALA A 520 -7.56 -11.08 -1.96
N ARG A 521 -8.25 -12.20 -2.19
CA ARG A 521 -7.65 -13.54 -2.06
C ARG A 521 -8.34 -14.57 -2.94
N VAL A 522 -7.58 -15.61 -3.29
CA VAL A 522 -8.14 -16.84 -3.86
C VAL A 522 -8.94 -17.56 -2.78
N THR A 523 -10.13 -18.05 -3.12
CA THR A 523 -10.97 -18.88 -2.24
C THR A 523 -11.13 -20.25 -2.89
N ASP A 524 -10.18 -21.16 -2.65
CA ASP A 524 -10.09 -22.47 -3.28
C ASP A 524 -10.65 -23.61 -2.42
N LYS A 525 -11.36 -23.29 -1.33
CA LYS A 525 -11.96 -24.28 -0.41
C LYS A 525 -13.43 -23.97 -0.11
N LEU A 526 -14.09 -23.34 -1.07
CA LEU A 526 -15.50 -22.99 -0.91
C LEU A 526 -16.39 -24.23 -1.01
N SER A 527 -17.44 -24.26 -0.19
CA SER A 527 -18.57 -25.17 -0.32
C SER A 527 -19.85 -24.46 0.10
N PHE A 528 -21.01 -24.99 -0.25
CA PHE A 528 -22.29 -24.47 0.23
C PHE A 528 -23.30 -25.58 0.46
N LYS A 529 -24.25 -25.34 1.36
CA LYS A 529 -25.25 -26.34 1.77
C LYS A 529 -26.66 -25.88 1.40
N TYR A 530 -27.42 -26.78 0.76
CA TYR A 530 -28.85 -26.60 0.51
C TYR A 530 -29.64 -27.48 1.48
N PHE A 531 -30.37 -26.85 2.41
CA PHE A 531 -31.13 -27.50 3.48
C PHE A 531 -32.59 -27.73 3.08
N MET A 532 -33.08 -28.92 3.42
CA MET A 532 -34.43 -29.40 3.14
C MET A 532 -35.08 -29.93 4.43
N ASP A 533 -36.40 -29.78 4.52
CA ASP A 533 -37.22 -30.53 5.46
C ASP A 533 -37.81 -31.71 4.69
N LEU A 534 -37.42 -32.94 5.05
CA LEU A 534 -37.85 -34.16 4.35
C LEU A 534 -38.91 -34.92 5.15
N SER A 535 -39.69 -34.24 5.99
CA SER A 535 -40.78 -34.84 6.77
C SER A 535 -41.79 -35.56 5.89
N GLU A 536 -42.12 -35.01 4.72
CA GLU A 536 -43.03 -35.61 3.75
C GLU A 536 -42.48 -36.90 3.12
N ILE A 537 -41.15 -37.02 3.02
CA ILE A 537 -40.47 -38.26 2.57
C ILE A 537 -40.56 -39.33 3.66
N VAL A 538 -40.31 -38.95 4.91
CA VAL A 538 -40.41 -39.84 6.08
C VAL A 538 -41.86 -40.32 6.26
N GLU A 539 -42.84 -39.42 6.15
CA GLU A 539 -44.27 -39.74 6.23
C GLU A 539 -44.73 -40.68 5.10
N ALA A 540 -44.13 -40.56 3.91
CA ALA A 540 -44.34 -41.49 2.80
C ALA A 540 -43.63 -42.85 3.00
N ASN A 541 -42.97 -43.06 4.15
CA ASN A 541 -42.22 -44.27 4.50
C ASN A 541 -41.09 -44.59 3.49
N ILE A 542 -40.45 -43.53 2.98
CA ILE A 542 -39.28 -43.56 2.12
C ILE A 542 -38.05 -43.13 2.91
N ASP A 543 -36.90 -43.76 2.68
CA ASP A 543 -35.64 -43.34 3.30
C ASP A 543 -35.19 -41.99 2.70
N PRO A 544 -35.09 -40.90 3.48
CA PRO A 544 -34.64 -39.61 2.97
C PRO A 544 -33.24 -39.65 2.33
N LEU A 545 -32.37 -40.57 2.77
CA LEU A 545 -31.03 -40.75 2.23
C LEU A 545 -31.00 -41.44 0.86
N SER A 546 -32.14 -41.98 0.41
CA SER A 546 -32.28 -42.65 -0.89
C SER A 546 -32.60 -41.71 -2.06
N LEU A 547 -32.92 -40.44 -1.79
CA LEU A 547 -33.19 -39.46 -2.84
C LEU A 547 -31.96 -39.25 -3.74
N VAL A 548 -32.22 -38.96 -5.02
CA VAL A 548 -31.17 -38.81 -6.02
C VAL A 548 -30.76 -37.35 -6.10
N THR A 549 -29.47 -37.08 -5.89
CA THR A 549 -28.84 -35.78 -6.15
C THR A 549 -28.06 -35.84 -7.46
N LYS A 550 -28.12 -34.76 -8.26
CA LYS A 550 -27.41 -34.69 -9.53
C LYS A 550 -27.02 -33.25 -9.87
N ILE A 551 -25.83 -33.05 -10.41
CA ILE A 551 -25.46 -31.82 -11.13
C ILE A 551 -25.87 -31.96 -12.59
N ASN A 552 -26.69 -31.01 -13.08
CA ASN A 552 -27.09 -30.94 -14.48
C ASN A 552 -26.19 -30.02 -15.30
N TYR A 553 -25.59 -29.02 -14.65
CA TYR A 553 -24.56 -28.15 -15.22
C TYR A 553 -23.72 -27.58 -14.08
N SER A 554 -22.41 -27.44 -14.27
CA SER A 554 -21.56 -26.67 -13.37
C SER A 554 -20.38 -26.05 -14.11
N GLU A 555 -19.97 -24.87 -13.67
CA GLU A 555 -18.64 -24.35 -13.90
C GLU A 555 -17.66 -25.05 -12.93
N GLY A 556 -16.40 -25.21 -13.33
CA GLY A 556 -15.38 -25.87 -12.53
C GLY A 556 -15.31 -27.39 -12.74
N SER A 557 -14.09 -27.91 -12.84
CA SER A 557 -13.80 -29.34 -13.06
C SER A 557 -13.79 -30.16 -11.78
N LYS A 558 -13.72 -29.50 -10.62
CA LYS A 558 -13.65 -30.11 -9.29
C LYS A 558 -14.96 -29.99 -8.51
N THR A 559 -15.97 -29.34 -9.08
CA THR A 559 -17.30 -29.20 -8.49
C THR A 559 -17.94 -30.56 -8.25
N THR A 560 -18.32 -30.86 -7.01
CA THR A 560 -19.02 -32.10 -6.66
C THR A 560 -20.28 -31.83 -5.85
N ILE A 561 -21.17 -32.84 -5.83
CA ILE A 561 -22.41 -32.84 -5.07
C ILE A 561 -22.44 -34.08 -4.18
N SER A 562 -22.79 -33.92 -2.91
CA SER A 562 -22.97 -35.04 -2.00
C SER A 562 -24.28 -35.80 -2.30
N LYS A 563 -24.42 -37.01 -1.73
CA LYS A 563 -25.75 -37.56 -1.46
C LYS A 563 -26.48 -36.69 -0.43
N ILE A 564 -27.76 -36.98 -0.15
CA ILE A 564 -28.45 -36.38 0.99
C ILE A 564 -27.69 -36.71 2.28
N LEU A 565 -27.48 -35.71 3.13
CA LEU A 565 -26.80 -35.82 4.42
C LEU A 565 -27.74 -35.36 5.54
N PRO A 566 -27.73 -36.01 6.71
CA PRO A 566 -28.53 -35.58 7.86
C PRO A 566 -27.97 -34.30 8.49
N TRP A 567 -28.85 -33.41 8.95
CA TRP A 567 -28.50 -32.22 9.75
C TRP A 567 -29.12 -32.28 11.15
N ASP A 568 -30.44 -32.43 11.21
CA ASP A 568 -31.22 -32.65 12.43
C ASP A 568 -32.35 -33.63 12.13
N THR A 569 -32.05 -34.93 12.27
CA THR A 569 -33.03 -35.98 11.99
C THR A 569 -34.24 -35.94 12.92
N ALA A 570 -34.14 -35.33 14.11
CA ALA A 570 -35.30 -35.21 15.02
C ALA A 570 -36.33 -34.20 14.50
N LYS A 571 -35.89 -33.26 13.66
CA LYS A 571 -36.74 -32.29 12.96
C LYS A 571 -36.87 -32.56 11.47
N ASN A 572 -36.42 -33.72 10.99
CA ASN A 572 -36.40 -34.10 9.57
C ASN A 572 -35.58 -33.14 8.68
N ILE A 573 -34.55 -32.48 9.21
CA ILE A 573 -33.72 -31.56 8.44
C ILE A 573 -32.53 -32.31 7.84
N TYR A 574 -32.39 -32.20 6.54
CA TYR A 574 -31.31 -32.78 5.74
C TYR A 574 -30.70 -31.71 4.85
N TYR A 575 -29.58 -32.04 4.20
CA TYR A 575 -28.96 -31.13 3.24
C TYR A 575 -28.23 -31.86 2.13
N VAL A 576 -27.93 -31.11 1.06
CA VAL A 576 -26.93 -31.46 0.06
C VAL A 576 -25.76 -30.50 0.19
N ASN A 577 -24.54 -31.02 0.15
CA ASN A 577 -23.31 -30.24 0.07
C ASN A 577 -22.86 -30.12 -1.38
N ILE A 578 -22.62 -28.90 -1.83
CA ILE A 578 -21.88 -28.61 -3.06
C ILE A 578 -20.47 -28.21 -2.66
N ASP A 579 -19.47 -28.97 -3.10
CA ASP A 579 -18.06 -28.73 -2.81
C ASP A 579 -17.37 -28.16 -4.05
N LEU A 580 -16.71 -27.01 -3.89
CA LEU A 580 -15.92 -26.32 -4.91
C LEU A 580 -14.41 -26.39 -4.59
N THR A 581 -14.00 -27.24 -3.64
CA THR A 581 -12.60 -27.34 -3.23
C THR A 581 -11.67 -27.64 -4.41
N GLY A 582 -10.62 -26.83 -4.50
CA GLY A 582 -9.62 -26.80 -5.55
C GLY A 582 -9.98 -25.94 -6.76
N GLU A 583 -11.18 -25.35 -6.84
CA GLU A 583 -11.51 -24.37 -7.87
C GLU A 583 -10.76 -23.06 -7.61
N ASN A 584 -10.05 -22.54 -8.62
CA ASN A 584 -9.39 -21.23 -8.52
C ASN A 584 -10.44 -20.12 -8.69
N ILE A 585 -11.09 -19.71 -7.60
CA ILE A 585 -12.08 -18.63 -7.57
C ILE A 585 -11.42 -17.41 -6.95
N TYR A 586 -11.29 -16.32 -7.72
CA TYR A 586 -10.57 -15.11 -7.29
C TYR A 586 -11.20 -13.83 -7.86
N PRO A 587 -11.07 -12.69 -7.18
CA PRO A 587 -11.69 -11.41 -7.59
C PRO A 587 -10.89 -10.74 -8.71
N GLY A 588 -10.95 -11.29 -9.93
CA GLY A 588 -10.14 -10.79 -11.05
C GLY A 588 -10.77 -10.95 -12.44
N GLY A 589 -12.10 -11.06 -12.53
CA GLY A 589 -12.80 -11.24 -13.80
C GLY A 589 -14.19 -11.85 -13.64
N GLN A 590 -15.10 -11.58 -14.57
CA GLN A 590 -16.49 -12.07 -14.52
C GLN A 590 -16.60 -13.59 -14.32
N SER A 591 -15.81 -14.38 -15.04
CA SER A 591 -15.78 -15.85 -14.88
C SER A 591 -14.85 -16.30 -13.75
N ALA A 592 -13.80 -15.53 -13.46
CA ALA A 592 -12.82 -15.85 -12.42
C ALA A 592 -13.44 -15.80 -11.02
N CYS A 593 -14.26 -14.78 -10.76
CA CYS A 593 -14.84 -14.51 -9.45
C CYS A 593 -16.04 -15.38 -9.10
N ARG A 594 -16.51 -16.27 -9.99
CA ARG A 594 -17.76 -17.00 -9.74
C ARG A 594 -17.71 -18.47 -10.13
N ARG A 595 -18.63 -19.25 -9.56
CA ARG A 595 -18.96 -20.60 -10.05
C ARG A 595 -20.47 -20.81 -10.04
N GLU A 596 -21.03 -21.07 -11.21
CA GLU A 596 -22.40 -21.52 -11.39
C GLU A 596 -22.52 -23.04 -11.19
N VAL A 597 -23.50 -23.47 -10.41
CA VAL A 597 -23.85 -24.89 -10.21
C VAL A 597 -25.37 -25.04 -10.29
N GLN A 598 -25.82 -25.86 -11.25
CA GLN A 598 -27.20 -26.29 -11.38
C GLN A 598 -27.34 -27.72 -10.87
N PHE A 599 -28.05 -27.89 -9.76
CA PHE A 599 -28.23 -29.18 -9.11
C PHE A 599 -29.70 -29.49 -8.85
N ARG A 600 -30.02 -30.79 -8.85
CA ARG A 600 -31.37 -31.30 -8.65
C ARG A 600 -31.39 -32.33 -7.52
N ILE A 601 -32.42 -32.25 -6.70
CA ILE A 601 -32.81 -33.29 -5.75
C ILE A 601 -34.14 -33.88 -6.24
N SER A 602 -34.20 -35.20 -6.39
CA SER A 602 -35.35 -35.91 -6.94
C SER A 602 -35.83 -37.05 -6.02
N ALA A 603 -37.13 -37.06 -5.75
CA ALA A 603 -37.88 -38.24 -5.36
C ALA A 603 -38.07 -39.22 -6.54
N SER A 604 -38.58 -40.41 -6.23
CA SER A 604 -38.82 -41.45 -7.25
C SER A 604 -39.85 -41.00 -8.29
N GLU A 605 -39.65 -41.37 -9.55
CA GLU A 605 -40.58 -41.05 -10.64
C GLU A 605 -42.00 -41.60 -10.36
N GLY A 606 -43.03 -40.82 -10.71
CA GLY A 606 -44.43 -41.20 -10.50
C GLY A 606 -44.96 -40.97 -9.08
N THR A 607 -44.16 -40.40 -8.19
CA THR A 607 -44.60 -40.02 -6.83
C THR A 607 -45.19 -38.61 -6.78
N SER A 608 -45.86 -38.27 -5.69
CA SER A 608 -46.51 -36.96 -5.49
C SER A 608 -46.32 -36.41 -4.08
N TYR A 609 -45.34 -36.92 -3.34
CA TYR A 609 -45.09 -36.53 -1.95
C TYR A 609 -44.02 -35.45 -1.83
N TRP A 610 -43.27 -35.11 -2.89
CA TRP A 610 -42.24 -34.06 -2.83
C TRP A 610 -42.87 -32.69 -2.53
N ASP A 611 -42.45 -32.09 -1.42
CA ASP A 611 -42.78 -30.72 -1.04
C ASP A 611 -41.45 -29.97 -0.84
N SER A 612 -41.36 -28.77 -1.40
CA SER A 612 -40.20 -27.89 -1.20
C SER A 612 -40.58 -26.58 -0.52
N SER A 613 -41.86 -26.41 -0.19
CA SER A 613 -42.34 -25.19 0.45
C SER A 613 -41.95 -25.09 1.93
N ASN A 614 -41.61 -26.22 2.55
CA ASN A 614 -41.09 -26.37 3.91
C ASN A 614 -39.54 -26.32 3.98
N ASP A 615 -38.84 -26.45 2.86
CA ASP A 615 -37.37 -26.39 2.80
C ASP A 615 -36.82 -25.03 3.25
N PHE A 616 -35.86 -25.05 4.18
CA PHE A 616 -35.17 -23.84 4.64
C PHE A 616 -34.51 -23.09 3.49
N SER A 617 -33.76 -23.79 2.62
CA SER A 617 -33.01 -23.16 1.53
C SER A 617 -33.86 -22.77 0.32
N TYR A 618 -35.10 -23.25 0.23
CA TYR A 618 -36.04 -22.85 -0.81
C TYR A 618 -36.65 -21.47 -0.56
N LYS A 619 -36.61 -21.00 0.69
CA LYS A 619 -37.25 -19.76 1.13
C LYS A 619 -36.84 -18.55 0.28
N GLY A 620 -37.82 -17.95 -0.38
CA GLY A 620 -37.66 -16.73 -1.17
C GLY A 620 -37.06 -16.93 -2.57
N LEU A 621 -36.74 -18.16 -2.96
CA LEU A 621 -36.28 -18.46 -4.32
C LEU A 621 -37.42 -18.26 -5.32
N LYS A 622 -37.09 -17.66 -6.47
CA LYS A 622 -38.04 -17.39 -7.55
C LYS A 622 -37.79 -18.32 -8.72
N ALA A 623 -38.86 -18.66 -9.45
CA ALA A 623 -38.75 -19.37 -10.71
C ALA A 623 -38.15 -18.47 -11.81
N GLY A 624 -37.26 -19.04 -12.60
CA GLY A 624 -36.64 -18.37 -13.75
C GLY A 624 -35.12 -18.37 -13.71
N SER A 625 -34.51 -17.87 -14.79
CA SER A 625 -33.06 -17.85 -14.98
C SER A 625 -32.34 -16.75 -14.20
N THR A 626 -33.07 -15.79 -13.63
CA THR A 626 -32.51 -14.68 -12.84
C THR A 626 -32.24 -15.14 -11.41
N VAL A 627 -30.96 -15.17 -11.02
CA VAL A 627 -30.53 -15.50 -9.67
C VAL A 627 -30.58 -14.27 -8.75
N GLU A 628 -31.01 -14.48 -7.51
CA GLU A 628 -31.13 -13.45 -6.48
C GLU A 628 -30.23 -13.80 -5.29
N LEU A 629 -29.70 -12.78 -4.61
CA LEU A 629 -28.92 -12.98 -3.38
C LEU A 629 -29.80 -13.68 -2.32
N THR A 630 -29.29 -14.74 -1.69
CA THR A 630 -30.03 -15.47 -0.65
C THR A 630 -29.14 -15.83 0.53
N GLN A 631 -29.62 -15.55 1.74
CA GLN A 631 -28.96 -15.94 2.99
C GLN A 631 -29.32 -17.36 3.45
N TYR A 632 -30.26 -18.04 2.78
CA TYR A 632 -30.77 -19.35 3.20
C TYR A 632 -30.00 -20.52 2.58
N ILE A 633 -28.96 -20.23 1.79
CA ILE A 633 -27.96 -21.20 1.31
C ILE A 633 -26.62 -20.71 1.88
N PRO A 634 -26.17 -21.21 3.04
CA PRO A 634 -24.92 -20.73 3.62
C PRO A 634 -23.71 -21.26 2.83
N VAL A 635 -22.69 -20.41 2.75
CA VAL A 635 -21.40 -20.69 2.10
C VAL A 635 -20.33 -20.84 3.18
N TYR A 636 -19.43 -21.77 2.97
CA TYR A 636 -18.34 -22.11 3.87
C TYR A 636 -17.02 -21.99 3.12
N ASP A 637 -16.00 -21.49 3.79
CA ASP A 637 -14.61 -21.52 3.33
C ASP A 637 -13.82 -22.43 4.27
N ASN A 638 -13.25 -23.51 3.73
CA ASN A 638 -12.54 -24.53 4.50
C ASN A 638 -13.34 -25.06 5.71
N GLY A 639 -14.66 -25.24 5.51
CA GLY A 639 -15.59 -25.71 6.55
C GLY A 639 -16.14 -24.61 7.47
N VAL A 640 -15.56 -23.42 7.51
CA VAL A 640 -16.04 -22.30 8.33
C VAL A 640 -17.10 -21.51 7.57
N LYS A 641 -18.27 -21.29 8.18
CA LYS A 641 -19.35 -20.50 7.54
C LYS A 641 -18.94 -19.04 7.36
N VAL A 642 -18.89 -18.58 6.12
CA VAL A 642 -18.52 -17.21 5.73
C VAL A 642 -19.70 -16.36 5.26
N TYR A 643 -20.82 -16.99 4.87
CA TYR A 643 -22.02 -16.29 4.41
C TYR A 643 -23.30 -17.07 4.72
N GLY A 644 -24.41 -16.33 4.90
CA GLY A 644 -25.74 -16.91 5.09
C GLY A 644 -26.00 -17.47 6.50
N THR A 645 -27.11 -18.19 6.61
CA THR A 645 -27.65 -18.72 7.87
C THR A 645 -27.95 -20.21 7.73
N GLU A 646 -27.94 -20.93 8.85
CA GLU A 646 -28.29 -22.35 8.93
C GLU A 646 -29.62 -22.53 9.68
N PRO A 647 -30.39 -23.60 9.43
CA PRO A 647 -31.59 -23.91 10.20
C PRO A 647 -31.26 -24.35 11.64
N GLU A 648 -32.14 -24.00 12.57
CA GLU A 648 -32.01 -24.35 13.99
C GLU A 648 -32.10 -25.85 14.25
N GLY A 649 -31.25 -26.38 15.15
CA GLY A 649 -31.34 -27.76 15.63
C GLY A 649 -30.36 -28.74 15.00
N GLY A 650 -29.51 -28.29 14.08
CA GLY A 650 -28.40 -29.12 13.64
C GLY A 650 -27.65 -29.71 14.83
N THR A 651 -27.10 -30.92 14.67
CA THR A 651 -25.82 -31.18 15.31
C THR A 651 -24.82 -30.24 14.64
N GLY A 652 -24.92 -28.95 14.95
CA GLY A 652 -23.75 -28.14 14.99
C GLY A 652 -22.81 -28.94 15.88
N THR A 653 -21.71 -29.40 15.29
CA THR A 653 -20.52 -28.89 15.92
C THR A 653 -20.79 -27.39 16.08
N GLU A 654 -21.08 -26.95 17.32
CA GLU A 654 -20.32 -25.79 17.74
C GLU A 654 -18.91 -26.20 17.34
N ASP A 655 -18.45 -25.70 16.18
CA ASP A 655 -17.06 -25.78 15.83
C ASP A 655 -16.43 -24.96 16.95
N ILE A 656 -16.15 -25.66 18.05
CA ILE A 656 -15.44 -25.13 19.18
C ILE A 656 -14.13 -24.73 18.54
N LEU A 657 -13.94 -23.44 18.38
CA LEU A 657 -12.68 -22.89 17.93
C LEU A 657 -11.73 -23.07 19.11
N TYR A 658 -11.14 -24.25 19.24
CA TYR A 658 -10.24 -24.56 20.35
C TYR A 658 -9.11 -23.53 20.35
N GLY A 659 -8.99 -22.79 21.45
CA GLY A 659 -8.10 -21.63 21.56
C GLY A 659 -8.80 -20.26 21.60
N ASP A 660 -10.07 -20.13 21.18
CA ASP A 660 -10.88 -18.90 21.30
C ASP A 660 -11.58 -18.87 22.67
N ILE A 661 -10.83 -18.41 23.67
CA ILE A 661 -11.20 -18.49 25.07
C ILE A 661 -12.09 -17.33 25.48
N ASN A 662 -12.01 -16.21 24.75
CA ASN A 662 -12.80 -15.01 25.00
C ASN A 662 -14.08 -14.92 24.14
N GLY A 663 -14.25 -15.79 23.14
CA GLY A 663 -15.42 -15.90 22.26
C GLY A 663 -15.49 -14.86 21.14
N ASP A 664 -14.36 -14.22 20.80
CA ASP A 664 -14.27 -13.20 19.76
C ASP A 664 -13.98 -13.76 18.36
N LYS A 665 -13.84 -15.08 18.25
CA LYS A 665 -13.55 -15.85 17.03
C LYS A 665 -12.11 -15.68 16.51
N GLY A 666 -11.22 -15.12 17.31
CA GLY A 666 -9.77 -15.16 17.13
C GLY A 666 -9.11 -16.23 18.01
N ILE A 667 -7.88 -16.64 17.66
CA ILE A 667 -7.00 -17.40 18.56
C ILE A 667 -5.71 -16.60 18.69
N ASP A 668 -5.60 -15.80 19.74
CA ASP A 668 -4.49 -14.85 19.89
C ASP A 668 -3.97 -14.71 21.34
N ALA A 669 -3.15 -13.68 21.58
CA ALA A 669 -2.55 -13.44 22.89
C ALA A 669 -3.57 -13.06 23.98
N LEU A 670 -4.75 -12.56 23.61
CA LEU A 670 -5.85 -12.24 24.51
C LEU A 670 -6.47 -13.53 25.09
N ASP A 671 -6.58 -14.59 24.29
CA ASP A 671 -7.04 -15.89 24.76
C ASP A 671 -6.07 -16.51 25.75
N LEU A 672 -4.77 -16.44 25.45
CA LEU A 672 -3.71 -16.90 26.34
C LEU A 672 -3.71 -16.11 27.66
N ALA A 673 -3.98 -14.80 27.62
CA ALA A 673 -4.08 -13.95 28.79
C ALA A 673 -5.34 -14.28 29.62
N ALA A 674 -6.48 -14.51 28.95
CA ALA A 674 -7.73 -14.92 29.58
C ALA A 674 -7.59 -16.27 30.29
N LEU A 675 -7.00 -17.28 29.62
CA LEU A 675 -6.72 -18.59 30.20
C LEU A 675 -5.79 -18.50 31.40
N LYS A 676 -4.70 -17.71 31.28
CA LYS A 676 -3.76 -17.51 32.39
C LYS A 676 -4.44 -16.91 33.60
N LYS A 677 -5.30 -15.91 33.40
CA LYS A 677 -6.00 -15.24 34.49
C LYS A 677 -7.04 -16.17 35.12
N TYR A 678 -7.77 -16.93 34.31
CA TYR A 678 -8.66 -17.99 34.78
C TYR A 678 -7.91 -18.99 35.67
N LEU A 679 -6.80 -19.57 35.21
CA LEU A 679 -6.02 -20.55 35.98
C LEU A 679 -5.41 -20.01 37.29
N LEU A 680 -5.22 -18.69 37.41
CA LEU A 680 -4.64 -18.07 38.60
C LEU A 680 -5.67 -17.78 39.70
N ASP A 681 -6.84 -17.26 39.34
CA ASP A 681 -7.81 -16.77 40.33
C ASP A 681 -9.29 -16.90 39.92
N ASN A 682 -9.60 -17.50 38.76
CA ASN A 682 -10.95 -17.66 38.22
C ASN A 682 -11.75 -16.34 38.09
N SER A 683 -11.09 -15.17 38.00
CA SER A 683 -11.76 -13.85 37.98
C SER A 683 -12.29 -13.41 36.62
N VAL A 684 -12.08 -14.20 35.56
CA VAL A 684 -12.58 -13.94 34.20
C VAL A 684 -13.49 -15.07 33.73
N THR A 685 -14.54 -14.70 32.99
CA THR A 685 -15.39 -15.65 32.28
C THR A 685 -14.65 -16.11 31.02
N ILE A 686 -14.67 -17.42 30.75
CA ILE A 686 -14.06 -18.04 29.58
C ILE A 686 -15.04 -19.01 28.91
N ASP A 687 -14.83 -19.31 27.63
CA ASP A 687 -15.45 -20.47 26.99
C ASP A 687 -14.69 -21.74 27.41
N ALA A 688 -15.32 -22.50 28.31
CA ALA A 688 -14.73 -23.72 28.88
C ALA A 688 -14.48 -24.82 27.83
N LYS A 689 -15.26 -24.87 26.74
CA LYS A 689 -15.08 -25.87 25.69
C LYS A 689 -13.90 -25.50 24.78
N ALA A 690 -13.78 -24.21 24.44
CA ALA A 690 -12.66 -23.71 23.65
C ALA A 690 -11.33 -23.72 24.41
N ALA A 691 -11.38 -23.62 25.73
CA ALA A 691 -10.22 -23.66 26.62
C ALA A 691 -9.61 -25.06 26.80
N ASP A 692 -10.35 -26.15 26.54
CA ASP A 692 -9.86 -27.56 26.61
C ASP A 692 -9.03 -27.91 25.36
N THR A 693 -7.94 -27.16 25.15
CA THR A 693 -7.04 -27.29 24.01
C THR A 693 -6.20 -28.57 24.04
N TYR A 694 -6.14 -29.28 25.16
CA TYR A 694 -5.52 -30.60 25.32
C TYR A 694 -6.53 -31.77 25.19
N LYS A 695 -7.83 -31.49 25.20
CA LYS A 695 -8.94 -32.45 24.99
C LYS A 695 -8.99 -33.59 26.00
N ASP A 696 -8.67 -33.30 27.26
CA ASP A 696 -8.78 -34.27 28.35
C ASP A 696 -9.97 -34.02 29.29
N GLY A 697 -10.75 -32.97 29.00
CA GLY A 697 -11.93 -32.56 29.78
C GLY A 697 -11.61 -31.71 31.00
N ASN A 698 -10.34 -31.36 31.25
CA ASN A 698 -9.91 -30.42 32.28
C ASN A 698 -9.42 -29.12 31.63
N ILE A 699 -9.47 -28.01 32.39
CA ILE A 699 -8.86 -26.74 31.99
C ILE A 699 -7.72 -26.48 32.96
N ASP A 700 -6.50 -26.79 32.54
CA ASP A 700 -5.33 -26.71 33.41
C ASP A 700 -4.05 -26.21 32.69
N SER A 701 -2.89 -26.43 33.32
CA SER A 701 -1.60 -26.01 32.79
C SER A 701 -1.23 -26.66 31.44
N LEU A 702 -1.81 -27.81 31.10
CA LEU A 702 -1.62 -28.50 29.83
C LEU A 702 -2.29 -27.72 28.69
N ASP A 703 -3.49 -27.19 28.90
CA ASP A 703 -4.16 -26.33 27.92
C ASP A 703 -3.39 -25.02 27.70
N PHE A 704 -2.93 -24.41 28.79
CA PHE A 704 -2.12 -23.21 28.70
C PHE A 704 -0.82 -23.43 27.91
N ALA A 705 -0.15 -24.55 28.13
CA ALA A 705 1.05 -24.90 27.39
C ALA A 705 0.76 -25.17 25.90
N THR A 706 -0.39 -25.76 25.61
CA THR A 706 -0.83 -26.16 24.27
C THR A 706 -1.25 -24.97 23.43
N LEU A 707 -2.10 -24.08 23.97
CA LEU A 707 -2.42 -22.80 23.35
C LEU A 707 -1.17 -21.95 23.10
N LYS A 708 -0.23 -21.91 24.05
CA LYS A 708 1.04 -21.19 23.87
C LYS A 708 1.88 -21.77 22.73
N LYS A 709 1.94 -23.09 22.56
CA LYS A 709 2.67 -23.74 21.45
C LYS A 709 2.01 -23.44 20.11
N TYR A 710 0.68 -23.40 20.07
CA TYR A 710 -0.09 -23.03 18.87
C TYR A 710 0.21 -21.58 18.46
N LEU A 711 0.15 -20.63 19.40
CA LEU A 711 0.48 -19.22 19.15
C LEU A 711 1.95 -18.98 18.76
N LEU A 712 2.85 -19.90 19.15
CA LEU A 712 4.27 -19.87 18.76
C LEU A 712 4.56 -20.69 17.48
N GLY A 713 3.54 -21.21 16.80
CA GLY A 713 3.68 -22.02 15.58
C GLY A 713 4.39 -23.37 15.79
N THR A 714 4.58 -23.80 17.04
CA THR A 714 5.21 -25.08 17.38
C THR A 714 4.24 -26.25 17.20
N THR A 715 2.94 -25.97 17.22
CA THR A 715 1.86 -26.88 16.85
C THR A 715 0.92 -26.15 15.90
N THR A 716 0.40 -26.82 14.87
CA THR A 716 -0.42 -26.20 13.81
C THR A 716 -1.93 -26.40 13.97
N GLU A 717 -2.38 -27.13 15.00
CA GLU A 717 -3.78 -27.46 15.21
C GLU A 717 -4.13 -27.48 16.70
N LEU A 718 -5.37 -27.11 17.03
CA LEU A 718 -6.01 -27.28 18.32
C LEU A 718 -7.37 -27.98 18.10
N PRO A 719 -7.82 -28.86 19.01
CA PRO A 719 -7.08 -29.29 20.20
C PRO A 719 -6.01 -30.33 19.82
N VAL A 720 -4.95 -30.41 20.62
CA VAL A 720 -3.90 -31.40 20.40
C VAL A 720 -4.39 -32.70 21.01
N ALA A 721 -4.81 -33.66 20.19
CA ALA A 721 -5.39 -34.91 20.67
C ALA A 721 -4.41 -35.61 21.65
N GLY A 722 -4.81 -35.69 22.92
CA GLY A 722 -4.11 -36.41 23.99
C GLY A 722 -4.17 -37.92 23.84
#